data_AF-A0A3B9JXI7-F1
#
_entry.id   AF-A0A3B9JXI7-F1
#
_cell.length_a   1.000
_cell.length_b   1.000
_cell.length_c   1.000
_cell.angle_alpha   90.00
_cell.angle_beta   90.00
_cell.angle_gamma   90.00
#
_symmetry.space_group_name_H-M   'P 1'
#
loop_
_entity.id
_entity.type
_entity.pdbx_description
1 polymer ?
#
loop_
_entity_poly.entity_id
_entity_poly.type
_entity_poly.pdbx_seq_one_letter_code
_entity_poly.pdbx_strand_id
1 'polypeptide(L)'
;VAEVPTLGAESEQLPEYPGEVFGRHQPLPEPCEGNTLANHNFDFNAASLPVDNTDGPARLVMQPISNEDMSRPKNFSVGEYEVAVASGKALISLQKPYDILAVQSTGKKGLECSNQYRFDLEFRFDRADGAEENRFEDYCRILATTNGGWRDSIGFSLIICESQGLTLWTSDGTYLIEGYQRNLTSLSSGWNALSVDFRFALDSPTVMFSLNGKKTSIRLVEWDRANPDIIRHNFADPDFTLYLGGHPEDLYQNVGGDDDSQLSIDIARLDIRTGSVVQDSTRLSMILKQFIEGSASATNQEALVREFEAKFEYQWEGIGPAVLRFLDFTSTRSAIYQIMGENPAIEALPAIDRLQFLLKQWIVDDLSAATTGPIRFAEAELFPGFVSDSVPRQAAEIEIDGTYATDTQYRLAGQHQVLRPTGRYLAPGEIATVTVPESALDKEWYVQVGIQDADLEIIRESQDWNRFPRITRKFAVDRPQFEIDNPFGGPIYLRIPDGSAVGETTIIIDGAVEMPTYSTATTENKDNHLAKFNTALETKAVPWFEILGEKFNLTYPVGMAHLFTDPEPIMGAMDSSIEVINVMAGRPAERFRKEWLTLDSTIASVNPFPVSYPWFGALNEVVGDVRTVKDFIEDDGAWSPIDLASKSVSNLKDGAHVVWHEIGHAHNLPTAGFEAGVCNEGESNVHLLATVIYNQILNADMDTALRLSGFQDYGFKESALDTMFSPSWQSNQRMCLDAWDNEMQYQTRSWARIAEIADLYGWEVVGEIHRVFYQIGTASMKDQDTILWGSRRANVNLAPIFDFWGVPPTTATRVRLAGLPPATEFIERLEFYREAIPETRAEYESVIRKLRATTGKVDRWDHYLENYDPELSETMKERIDVIIASIK
;
A
#
# COMPACT_ATOMS: atom_id res chain seq x y z
N VAL A 1 -43.33 15.45 3.85
CA VAL A 1 -43.27 15.80 2.41
C VAL A 1 -43.52 17.29 2.30
N ALA A 2 -42.47 18.09 2.43
CA ALA A 2 -42.48 19.52 2.16
C ALA A 2 -41.66 19.72 0.88
N GLU A 3 -42.18 20.52 -0.04
CA GLU A 3 -41.64 20.69 -1.39
C GLU A 3 -40.23 21.29 -1.36
N VAL A 4 -39.31 20.59 -2.00
CA VAL A 4 -37.95 21.04 -2.32
C VAL A 4 -38.05 22.23 -3.29
N PRO A 5 -37.42 23.39 -3.05
CA PRO A 5 -37.42 24.48 -4.00
C PRO A 5 -36.65 24.08 -5.26
N THR A 6 -37.31 24.12 -6.43
CA THR A 6 -36.65 24.01 -7.73
C THR A 6 -35.79 25.25 -7.98
N LEU A 7 -34.50 25.02 -8.25
CA LEU A 7 -33.51 26.03 -8.60
C LEU A 7 -33.88 26.76 -9.90
N GLY A 8 -33.69 28.09 -9.89
CA GLY A 8 -33.65 28.90 -11.10
C GLY A 8 -32.39 28.58 -11.92
N ALA A 9 -32.56 28.44 -13.23
CA ALA A 9 -31.46 28.31 -14.17
C ALA A 9 -30.72 29.64 -14.28
N GLU A 10 -29.64 29.82 -13.51
CA GLU A 10 -28.62 30.81 -13.83
C GLU A 10 -27.28 30.11 -14.09
N SER A 11 -26.86 30.20 -15.35
CA SER A 11 -25.51 29.95 -15.80
C SER A 11 -24.57 31.01 -15.23
N GLU A 12 -23.75 30.67 -14.26
CA GLU A 12 -22.52 31.41 -14.00
C GLU A 12 -21.34 30.52 -14.35
N GLN A 13 -20.55 31.00 -15.31
CA GLN A 13 -19.35 30.38 -15.83
C GLN A 13 -18.41 29.98 -14.69
N LEU A 14 -18.22 28.67 -14.52
CA LEU A 14 -17.02 28.14 -13.87
C LEU A 14 -15.81 28.68 -14.65
N PRO A 15 -14.74 29.15 -13.98
CA PRO A 15 -13.53 29.53 -14.68
C PRO A 15 -12.98 28.31 -15.45
N GLU A 16 -12.75 28.46 -16.75
CA GLU A 16 -11.97 27.51 -17.54
C GLU A 16 -10.54 27.53 -17.00
N TYR A 17 -10.24 26.60 -16.10
CA TYR A 17 -8.87 26.19 -15.82
C TYR A 17 -8.56 25.00 -16.72
N PRO A 18 -7.40 24.97 -17.40
CA PRO A 18 -6.97 23.77 -18.09
C PRO A 18 -6.81 22.70 -17.02
N GLY A 19 -7.70 21.70 -17.04
CA GLY A 19 -7.49 20.46 -16.31
C GLY A 19 -6.20 19.87 -16.84
N GLU A 20 -5.09 20.06 -16.12
CA GLU A 20 -3.93 19.22 -16.32
C GLU A 20 -4.37 17.81 -15.96
N VAL A 21 -4.49 17.02 -17.02
CA VAL A 21 -4.73 15.58 -16.98
C VAL A 21 -3.56 14.99 -16.20
N PHE A 22 -3.77 14.71 -14.91
CA PHE A 22 -2.85 13.87 -14.17
C PHE A 22 -2.85 12.47 -14.79
N GLY A 23 -1.66 12.04 -15.22
CA GLY A 23 -1.42 10.64 -15.58
C GLY A 23 -1.89 10.24 -16.97
N ARG A 24 -1.42 10.90 -18.04
CA ARG A 24 -1.15 10.11 -19.25
C ARG A 24 0.14 9.36 -19.02
N HIS A 25 0.07 8.03 -19.04
CA HIS A 25 1.26 7.20 -19.28
C HIS A 25 2.08 7.86 -20.38
N GLN A 26 3.36 8.16 -20.10
CA GLN A 26 4.29 8.37 -21.19
C GLN A 26 4.14 7.16 -22.12
N PRO A 27 4.10 7.35 -23.44
CA PRO A 27 4.09 6.20 -24.35
C PRO A 27 5.25 5.30 -23.96
N LEU A 28 4.96 4.02 -23.72
CA LEU A 28 5.97 3.04 -23.36
C LEU A 28 7.14 3.16 -24.34
N PRO A 29 8.40 3.22 -23.86
CA PRO A 29 9.54 3.19 -24.76
C PRO A 29 9.43 1.97 -25.67
N GLU A 30 9.84 2.09 -26.94
CA GLU A 30 9.78 0.94 -27.85
C GLU A 30 10.50 -0.26 -27.19
N PRO A 31 9.91 -1.46 -27.23
CA PRO A 31 10.46 -2.61 -26.55
C PRO A 31 11.89 -2.83 -27.01
N CYS A 32 12.82 -2.86 -26.06
CA CYS A 32 14.20 -3.16 -26.37
C CYS A 32 14.26 -4.62 -26.90
N GLU A 33 14.43 -4.79 -28.21
CA GLU A 33 14.47 -6.12 -28.84
C GLU A 33 15.72 -6.88 -28.38
N GLY A 34 15.53 -7.84 -27.47
CA GLY A 34 16.59 -8.70 -26.96
C GLY A 34 16.90 -9.86 -27.91
N ASN A 35 18.06 -9.85 -28.55
CA ASN A 35 18.74 -11.08 -28.97
C ASN A 35 20.23 -10.83 -29.28
N THR A 36 21.09 -11.08 -28.29
CA THR A 36 22.21 -12.04 -28.33
C THR A 36 22.95 -11.95 -27.00
N LEU A 37 23.17 -13.09 -26.35
CA LEU A 37 24.11 -13.27 -25.23
C LEU A 37 25.47 -12.67 -25.60
N ALA A 38 25.75 -11.45 -25.14
CA ALA A 38 27.10 -10.96 -25.00
C ALA A 38 27.31 -10.62 -23.53
N ASN A 39 28.22 -11.35 -22.88
CA ASN A 39 28.61 -11.05 -21.51
C ASN A 39 29.52 -9.83 -21.54
N HIS A 40 28.96 -8.62 -21.49
CA HIS A 40 29.73 -7.47 -21.03
C HIS A 40 29.80 -7.54 -19.51
N ASN A 41 30.84 -8.22 -19.02
CA ASN A 41 31.19 -8.16 -17.60
C ASN A 41 31.85 -6.80 -17.34
N PHE A 42 31.17 -5.92 -16.61
CA PHE A 42 31.86 -4.84 -15.90
C PHE A 42 32.41 -5.47 -14.61
N ASP A 43 33.64 -5.99 -14.68
CA ASP A 43 34.35 -6.54 -13.52
C ASP A 43 35.23 -5.43 -12.95
N PHE A 44 34.71 -4.72 -11.95
CA PHE A 44 35.52 -3.84 -11.11
C PHE A 44 35.97 -4.62 -9.88
N ASN A 45 37.20 -5.13 -9.97
CA ASN A 45 37.92 -5.67 -8.82
C ASN A 45 39.05 -4.72 -8.45
N ALA A 46 38.96 -4.07 -7.29
CA ALA A 46 40.00 -3.16 -6.84
C ALA A 46 41.37 -3.87 -6.73
N ALA A 47 41.42 -5.18 -6.51
CA ALA A 47 42.66 -5.98 -6.49
C ALA A 47 43.24 -6.29 -7.88
N SER A 48 42.48 -6.07 -8.96
CA SER A 48 42.96 -6.14 -10.33
C SER A 48 43.58 -4.83 -10.83
N LEU A 49 43.41 -3.74 -10.07
CA LEU A 49 44.12 -2.49 -10.32
C LEU A 49 45.61 -2.71 -10.01
N PRO A 50 46.54 -2.24 -10.86
CA PRO A 50 47.97 -2.39 -10.62
C PRO A 50 48.35 -1.71 -9.30
N VAL A 51 48.59 -2.49 -8.24
CA VAL A 51 49.24 -2.01 -7.02
C VAL A 51 50.74 -2.16 -7.24
N ASP A 52 51.32 -1.32 -8.09
CA ASP A 52 52.76 -1.29 -8.27
C ASP A 52 53.38 -0.37 -7.21
N ASN A 53 54.16 -0.94 -6.28
CA ASN A 53 54.81 -0.21 -5.18
C ASN A 53 56.01 0.65 -5.65
N THR A 54 56.07 1.00 -6.94
CA THR A 54 57.12 1.82 -7.53
C THR A 54 56.55 2.74 -8.61
N ASP A 55 56.43 4.03 -8.27
CA ASP A 55 56.27 5.20 -9.14
C ASP A 55 55.22 5.15 -10.28
N GLY A 56 53.98 5.54 -9.96
CA GLY A 56 53.00 6.12 -10.89
C GLY A 56 51.59 5.48 -10.84
N PRO A 57 50.49 6.24 -10.64
CA PRO A 57 49.15 5.69 -10.53
C PRO A 57 48.67 5.08 -11.85
N ALA A 58 48.06 3.90 -11.78
CA ALA A 58 47.21 3.39 -12.85
C ALA A 58 45.97 4.29 -12.96
N ARG A 59 45.79 4.94 -14.11
CA ARG A 59 44.77 5.97 -14.35
C ARG A 59 43.37 5.36 -14.52
N LEU A 60 42.49 5.55 -13.54
CA LEU A 60 41.04 5.63 -13.76
C LEU A 60 40.70 7.12 -13.94
N VAL A 61 40.27 7.52 -15.14
CA VAL A 61 39.90 8.92 -15.41
C VAL A 61 38.43 9.11 -15.05
N MET A 62 38.18 9.65 -13.86
CA MET A 62 36.87 10.12 -13.41
C MET A 62 36.61 11.51 -14.03
N GLN A 63 35.47 11.70 -14.70
CA GLN A 63 35.12 13.00 -15.29
C GLN A 63 34.41 13.91 -14.27
N PRO A 64 34.67 15.23 -14.32
CA PRO A 64 33.99 16.21 -13.50
C PRO A 64 32.51 16.34 -13.87
N ILE A 65 31.65 16.49 -12.87
CA ILE A 65 30.31 17.06 -13.02
C ILE A 65 30.42 18.51 -12.54
N SER A 66 30.37 19.47 -13.46
CA SER A 66 30.24 20.89 -13.11
C SER A 66 28.76 21.26 -13.14
N ASN A 67 28.20 21.65 -12.00
CA ASN A 67 26.84 22.18 -11.93
C ASN A 67 26.94 23.71 -11.77
N GLU A 68 26.69 24.47 -12.85
CA GLU A 68 26.83 25.94 -12.87
C GLU A 68 25.65 26.69 -12.21
N ASP A 69 24.55 26.01 -11.86
CA ASP A 69 23.26 26.67 -11.52
C ASP A 69 22.84 26.64 -10.03
N MET A 70 23.74 26.35 -9.08
CA MET A 70 23.36 26.28 -7.65
C MET A 70 23.95 27.40 -6.81
N SER A 71 23.10 28.10 -6.04
CA SER A 71 23.38 29.32 -5.27
C SER A 71 24.36 29.17 -4.08
N ARG A 72 25.06 28.03 -3.96
CA ARG A 72 26.19 27.82 -3.04
C ARG A 72 27.23 26.93 -3.72
N PRO A 73 28.49 27.37 -3.90
CA PRO A 73 29.54 26.50 -4.43
C PRO A 73 29.92 25.46 -3.37
N LYS A 74 29.48 24.21 -3.54
CA LYS A 74 30.13 23.05 -2.92
C LYS A 74 31.15 22.54 -3.94
N ASN A 75 32.44 22.71 -3.66
CA ASN A 75 33.50 22.15 -4.48
C ASN A 75 33.43 20.62 -4.37
N PHE A 76 32.84 19.94 -5.37
CA PHE A 76 33.08 18.50 -5.54
C PHE A 76 34.56 18.33 -5.92
N SER A 77 35.36 17.78 -5.01
CA SER A 77 36.77 17.53 -5.29
C SER A 77 36.90 16.36 -6.25
N VAL A 78 37.15 16.69 -7.52
CA VAL A 78 37.73 15.76 -8.50
C VAL A 78 39.11 15.35 -7.97
N GLY A 79 39.33 14.05 -7.72
CA GLY A 79 40.60 13.54 -7.21
C GLY A 79 40.93 12.17 -7.79
N GLU A 80 42.23 11.90 -7.96
CA GLU A 80 42.76 10.54 -8.04
C GLU A 80 42.46 9.86 -6.70
N TYR A 81 41.59 8.85 -6.68
CA TYR A 81 41.34 8.09 -5.45
C TYR A 81 42.45 7.06 -5.28
N GLU A 82 43.13 7.09 -4.13
CA GLU A 82 44.12 6.08 -3.78
C GLU A 82 43.43 4.73 -3.58
N VAL A 83 43.89 3.72 -4.32
CA VAL A 83 43.56 2.32 -4.02
C VAL A 83 44.32 1.96 -2.75
N ALA A 84 43.62 1.97 -1.61
CA ALA A 84 44.21 1.58 -0.35
C ALA A 84 44.28 0.05 -0.27
N VAL A 85 45.35 -0.49 0.31
CA VAL A 85 45.44 -1.92 0.64
C VAL A 85 45.20 -2.09 2.14
N ALA A 86 44.01 -2.58 2.51
CA ALA A 86 43.67 -2.91 3.89
C ALA A 86 43.52 -4.43 4.03
N SER A 87 44.24 -5.04 4.98
CA SER A 87 44.17 -6.49 5.26
C SER A 87 44.40 -7.39 4.04
N GLY A 88 45.18 -6.92 3.05
CA GLY A 88 45.48 -7.66 1.81
C GLY A 88 44.44 -7.55 0.70
N LYS A 89 43.40 -6.71 0.84
CA LYS A 89 42.46 -6.36 -0.23
C LYS A 89 42.69 -4.91 -0.66
N ALA A 90 42.78 -4.68 -1.97
CA ALA A 90 42.69 -3.35 -2.53
C ALA A 90 41.22 -2.87 -2.46
N LEU A 91 41.00 -1.59 -2.18
CA LEU A 91 39.67 -1.02 -2.03
C LEU A 91 39.64 0.45 -2.46
N ILE A 92 38.46 0.94 -2.81
CA ILE A 92 38.15 2.37 -2.93
C ILE A 92 37.52 2.83 -1.62
N SER A 93 37.98 3.96 -1.09
CA SER A 93 37.46 4.57 0.14
C SER A 93 36.77 5.90 -0.16
N LEU A 94 35.49 6.00 0.18
CA LEU A 94 34.67 7.21 0.14
C LEU A 94 34.52 7.73 1.58
N GLN A 95 35.49 8.54 2.03
CA GLN A 95 35.66 8.88 3.44
C GLN A 95 34.88 10.12 3.86
N LYS A 96 34.65 11.05 2.94
CA LYS A 96 33.88 12.27 3.20
C LYS A 96 32.41 12.09 2.82
N PRO A 97 31.50 12.80 3.49
CA PRO A 97 30.08 12.83 3.17
C PRO A 97 29.72 13.03 1.70
N TYR A 98 30.53 13.82 0.98
CA TYR A 98 30.31 14.20 -0.42
C TYR A 98 31.20 13.45 -1.42
N ASP A 99 31.91 12.42 -0.98
CA ASP A 99 32.69 11.59 -1.91
C ASP A 99 31.71 10.76 -2.77
N ILE A 100 31.73 10.99 -4.08
CA ILE A 100 30.86 10.31 -5.05
C ILE A 100 31.76 9.72 -6.14
N LEU A 101 31.50 8.46 -6.50
CA LEU A 101 32.15 7.77 -7.61
C LEU A 101 31.12 7.41 -8.68
N ALA A 102 31.26 7.99 -9.88
CA ALA A 102 30.46 7.62 -11.04
C ALA A 102 31.11 6.44 -11.78
N VAL A 103 30.31 5.41 -12.04
CA VAL A 103 30.69 4.20 -12.79
C VAL A 103 29.93 4.22 -14.11
N GLN A 104 30.68 4.35 -15.22
CA GLN A 104 30.12 4.49 -16.57
C GLN A 104 30.63 3.37 -17.49
N SER A 105 29.81 3.01 -18.47
CA SER A 105 30.19 2.05 -19.52
C SER A 105 31.34 2.60 -20.37
N THR A 106 32.35 1.78 -20.65
CA THR A 106 33.49 2.15 -21.51
C THR A 106 33.14 1.92 -22.99
N GLY A 107 32.12 2.61 -23.50
CA GLY A 107 31.69 2.48 -24.90
C GLY A 107 30.56 3.46 -25.28
N LYS A 108 30.24 3.57 -26.58
CA LYS A 108 29.08 4.36 -27.07
C LYS A 108 27.72 3.66 -26.85
N LYS A 109 27.66 2.70 -25.93
CA LYS A 109 26.50 1.85 -25.64
C LYS A 109 26.45 1.64 -24.12
N GLY A 110 25.24 1.69 -23.55
CA GLY A 110 24.96 1.50 -22.13
C GLY A 110 25.24 0.07 -21.67
N LEU A 111 24.54 -0.40 -20.62
CA LEU A 111 24.49 -1.84 -20.40
C LEU A 111 23.81 -2.52 -21.59
N GLU A 112 24.14 -3.78 -21.86
CA GLU A 112 23.41 -4.49 -22.90
C GLU A 112 21.93 -4.62 -22.53
N CYS A 113 21.07 -4.47 -23.52
CA CYS A 113 19.66 -4.80 -23.34
C CYS A 113 19.54 -6.28 -22.98
N SER A 114 19.08 -6.55 -21.77
CA SER A 114 19.02 -7.88 -21.19
C SER A 114 17.73 -8.04 -20.41
N ASN A 115 17.27 -9.28 -20.28
CA ASN A 115 16.16 -9.60 -19.39
C ASN A 115 16.64 -9.91 -17.96
N GLN A 116 17.93 -9.79 -17.70
CA GLN A 116 18.52 -9.95 -16.38
C GLN A 116 19.70 -9.01 -16.19
N TYR A 117 19.73 -8.29 -15.06
CA TYR A 117 20.83 -7.42 -14.64
C TYR A 117 21.20 -7.72 -13.19
N ARG A 118 22.47 -8.06 -12.96
CA ARG A 118 22.97 -8.39 -11.63
C ARG A 118 24.09 -7.45 -11.22
N PHE A 119 23.94 -6.87 -10.04
CA PHE A 119 24.90 -5.99 -9.38
C PHE A 119 25.42 -6.68 -8.12
N ASP A 120 26.67 -7.13 -8.12
CA ASP A 120 27.32 -7.71 -6.95
C ASP A 120 28.29 -6.68 -6.33
N LEU A 121 28.17 -6.40 -5.03
CA LEU A 121 29.02 -5.46 -4.30
C LEU A 121 29.66 -6.13 -3.09
N GLU A 122 30.94 -5.86 -2.86
CA GLU A 122 31.62 -6.14 -1.59
C GLU A 122 32.05 -4.83 -0.94
N PHE A 123 31.45 -4.49 0.21
CA PHE A 123 31.65 -3.19 0.86
C PHE A 123 31.72 -3.30 2.38
N ARG A 124 32.29 -2.30 3.03
CA ARG A 124 32.13 -2.03 4.47
C ARG A 124 31.84 -0.55 4.68
N PHE A 125 31.31 -0.21 5.83
CA PHE A 125 31.00 1.17 6.19
C PHE A 125 31.38 1.42 7.64
N ASP A 126 31.68 2.67 7.96
CA ASP A 126 31.97 3.15 9.32
C ASP A 126 31.44 4.59 9.45
N ARG A 127 31.52 5.20 10.63
CA ARG A 127 31.27 6.65 10.74
C ARG A 127 32.35 7.43 10.00
N ALA A 128 31.96 8.48 9.29
CA ALA A 128 32.91 9.33 8.58
C ALA A 128 33.75 10.16 9.57
N ASP A 129 35.00 10.46 9.19
CA ASP A 129 35.87 11.34 9.96
C ASP A 129 35.27 12.75 10.07
N GLY A 130 34.93 13.15 11.30
CA GLY A 130 34.33 14.47 11.58
C GLY A 130 32.81 14.52 11.49
N ALA A 131 32.11 13.38 11.51
CA ALA A 131 30.66 13.32 11.74
C ALA A 131 30.29 14.09 13.03
N GLU A 132 29.37 15.06 12.91
CA GLU A 132 28.83 15.79 14.06
C GLU A 132 27.74 14.95 14.75
N GLU A 133 27.52 15.12 16.06
CA GLU A 133 26.37 14.49 16.73
C GLU A 133 25.08 14.97 16.04
N ASN A 134 24.44 14.09 15.27
CA ASN A 134 23.24 14.42 14.51
C ASN A 134 22.08 14.77 15.47
N ARG A 135 21.25 15.75 15.08
CA ARG A 135 20.00 16.08 15.79
C ARG A 135 18.94 14.98 15.65
N PHE A 136 19.08 14.14 14.64
CA PHE A 136 18.26 12.96 14.38
C PHE A 136 19.13 11.73 14.63
N GLU A 137 18.71 10.79 15.48
CA GLU A 137 19.57 9.77 16.11
C GLU A 137 20.15 8.68 15.16
N ASP A 138 20.03 8.82 13.83
CA ASP A 138 20.48 7.85 12.83
C ASP A 138 21.41 8.48 11.77
N TYR A 139 22.43 7.72 11.33
CA TYR A 139 23.41 8.14 10.33
C TYR A 139 23.21 7.34 9.05
N CYS A 140 23.02 8.00 7.90
CA CYS A 140 22.69 7.34 6.64
C CYS A 140 23.68 7.66 5.50
N ARG A 141 23.70 6.88 4.42
CA ARG A 141 24.39 7.21 3.16
C ARG A 141 23.92 6.34 2.01
N ILE A 142 23.80 6.93 0.82
CA ILE A 142 23.60 6.16 -0.42
C ILE A 142 24.86 5.31 -0.68
N LEU A 143 24.70 3.99 -0.71
CA LEU A 143 25.73 3.05 -1.14
C LEU A 143 25.90 3.09 -2.66
N ALA A 144 24.80 2.93 -3.40
CA ALA A 144 24.78 2.95 -4.86
C ALA A 144 23.43 3.47 -5.38
N THR A 145 23.41 4.20 -6.48
CA THR A 145 22.18 4.71 -7.11
C THR A 145 22.35 4.94 -8.60
N THR A 146 21.28 4.81 -9.37
CA THR A 146 21.25 5.18 -10.80
C THR A 146 20.89 6.64 -11.04
N ASN A 147 20.17 7.29 -10.12
CA ASN A 147 19.59 8.62 -10.38
C ASN A 147 19.19 9.44 -9.13
N GLY A 148 19.61 9.05 -7.92
CA GLY A 148 19.40 9.83 -6.69
C GLY A 148 18.64 9.11 -5.58
N GLY A 149 18.61 9.74 -4.42
CA GLY A 149 18.00 9.27 -3.17
C GLY A 149 16.50 9.55 -3.06
N TRP A 150 15.74 9.47 -4.15
CA TRP A 150 14.27 9.63 -4.11
C TRP A 150 13.57 8.32 -4.41
N ARG A 151 12.40 8.09 -3.79
CA ARG A 151 11.64 6.84 -3.95
C ARG A 151 10.90 6.75 -5.26
N ASP A 152 10.59 7.87 -5.89
CA ASP A 152 9.91 7.98 -7.19
C ASP A 152 10.89 8.19 -8.35
N SER A 153 12.19 7.99 -8.11
CA SER A 153 13.26 8.12 -9.09
C SER A 153 13.44 6.83 -9.91
N ILE A 154 13.47 6.94 -11.25
CA ILE A 154 13.69 5.83 -12.20
C ILE A 154 14.97 5.00 -11.96
N GLY A 155 14.84 3.67 -11.86
CA GLY A 155 15.97 2.76 -11.65
C GLY A 155 16.02 2.25 -10.21
N PHE A 156 17.16 2.36 -9.53
CA PHE A 156 17.27 1.92 -8.14
C PHE A 156 18.28 2.70 -7.30
N SER A 157 18.06 2.65 -5.99
CA SER A 157 18.92 3.24 -4.95
C SER A 157 19.09 2.29 -3.78
N LEU A 158 20.32 2.18 -3.28
CA LEU A 158 20.72 1.41 -2.11
C LEU A 158 21.20 2.40 -1.05
N ILE A 159 20.55 2.40 0.12
CA ILE A 159 20.78 3.36 1.20
C ILE A 159 21.12 2.60 2.47
N ILE A 160 22.24 2.92 3.10
CA ILE A 160 22.64 2.36 4.39
C ILE A 160 22.26 3.37 5.47
N CYS A 161 21.64 2.93 6.54
CA CYS A 161 21.43 3.67 7.77
C CYS A 161 21.88 2.82 8.97
N GLU A 162 22.59 3.40 9.93
CA GLU A 162 23.15 2.67 11.06
C GLU A 162 22.06 1.97 11.89
N SER A 163 20.92 2.64 12.11
CA SER A 163 19.80 2.10 12.88
C SER A 163 18.82 1.26 12.05
N GLN A 164 18.64 1.57 10.76
CA GLN A 164 17.62 0.93 9.90
C GLN A 164 18.17 -0.19 8.99
N GLY A 165 19.49 -0.30 8.82
CA GLY A 165 20.10 -1.32 7.96
C GLY A 165 20.30 -0.85 6.51
N LEU A 166 20.19 -1.76 5.53
CA LEU A 166 20.32 -1.44 4.11
C LEU A 166 18.93 -1.42 3.46
N THR A 167 18.53 -0.29 2.91
CA THR A 167 17.26 -0.13 2.20
C THR A 167 17.51 -0.09 0.70
N LEU A 168 16.68 -0.79 -0.07
CA LEU A 168 16.60 -0.64 -1.52
C LEU A 168 15.30 0.04 -1.91
N TRP A 169 15.41 1.00 -2.82
CA TRP A 169 14.31 1.58 -3.58
C TRP A 169 14.44 1.28 -5.07
N THR A 170 13.32 1.04 -5.75
CA THR A 170 13.27 0.93 -7.21
C THR A 170 11.93 1.43 -7.75
N SER A 171 11.98 2.25 -8.80
CA SER A 171 10.81 2.89 -9.41
C SER A 171 11.00 3.05 -10.92
N ASP A 172 9.93 3.32 -11.65
CA ASP A 172 9.95 3.70 -13.06
C ASP A 172 10.08 5.22 -13.30
N GLY A 173 10.15 6.04 -12.25
CA GLY A 173 10.29 7.49 -12.42
C GLY A 173 8.98 8.26 -12.45
N THR A 174 7.85 7.61 -12.14
CA THR A 174 6.55 8.30 -12.16
C THR A 174 6.45 9.31 -11.02
N TYR A 175 6.43 10.59 -11.38
CA TYR A 175 6.43 11.72 -10.44
C TYR A 175 5.37 11.58 -9.33
N LEU A 176 5.79 11.70 -8.07
CA LEU A 176 4.98 11.57 -6.84
C LEU A 176 4.38 10.17 -6.60
N ILE A 177 4.76 9.16 -7.37
CA ILE A 177 4.41 7.76 -7.08
C ILE A 177 5.66 7.06 -6.56
N GLU A 178 5.69 6.80 -5.26
CA GLU A 178 6.79 6.08 -4.64
C GLU A 178 6.89 4.64 -5.20
N GLY A 179 8.11 4.28 -5.62
CA GLY A 179 8.46 2.93 -6.01
C GLY A 179 8.49 1.92 -4.87
N TYR A 180 8.88 0.70 -5.22
CA TYR A 180 9.04 -0.38 -4.26
C TYR A 180 10.19 -0.12 -3.30
N GLN A 181 9.99 -0.50 -2.03
CA GLN A 181 11.00 -0.49 -0.99
C GLN A 181 11.23 -1.89 -0.43
N ARG A 182 12.49 -2.21 -0.11
CA ARG A 182 12.84 -3.38 0.69
C ARG A 182 13.99 -3.09 1.66
N ASN A 183 13.72 -3.29 2.94
CA ASN A 183 14.75 -3.26 3.97
C ASN A 183 15.47 -4.62 4.03
N LEU A 184 16.79 -4.57 4.15
CA LEU A 184 17.69 -5.70 4.26
C LEU A 184 18.42 -5.63 5.60
N THR A 185 18.00 -6.50 6.50
CA THR A 185 18.66 -6.73 7.80
C THR A 185 19.93 -7.57 7.63
N SER A 186 20.80 -7.62 8.65
CA SER A 186 22.06 -8.40 8.67
C SER A 186 23.28 -7.74 8.03
N LEU A 187 23.31 -6.40 8.02
CA LEU A 187 24.57 -5.67 7.88
C LEU A 187 25.49 -5.97 9.07
N SER A 188 26.79 -6.03 8.78
CA SER A 188 27.84 -6.00 9.78
C SER A 188 28.67 -4.74 9.60
N SER A 189 29.31 -4.26 10.66
CA SER A 189 30.36 -3.22 10.56
C SER A 189 31.63 -3.72 9.85
N GLY A 190 31.72 -5.02 9.57
CA GLY A 190 32.76 -5.63 8.77
C GLY A 190 32.45 -5.59 7.26
N TRP A 191 33.09 -6.48 6.52
CA TRP A 191 32.81 -6.66 5.09
C TRP A 191 31.44 -7.33 4.89
N ASN A 192 30.67 -6.75 3.97
CA ASN A 192 29.37 -7.21 3.55
C ASN A 192 29.41 -7.58 2.07
N ALA A 193 28.76 -8.70 1.72
CA ALA A 193 28.55 -9.12 0.35
C ALA A 193 27.08 -8.94 -0.03
N LEU A 194 26.82 -8.09 -1.02
CA LEU A 194 25.49 -7.77 -1.54
C LEU A 194 25.37 -8.24 -2.99
N SER A 195 24.22 -8.78 -3.34
CA SER A 195 23.81 -9.05 -4.71
C SER A 195 22.40 -8.51 -4.94
N VAL A 196 22.21 -7.76 -6.02
CA VAL A 196 20.91 -7.27 -6.50
C VAL A 196 20.71 -7.77 -7.93
N ASP A 197 19.71 -8.59 -8.15
CA ASP A 197 19.47 -9.29 -9.42
C ASP A 197 18.06 -9.02 -9.95
N PHE A 198 17.96 -8.13 -10.93
CA PHE A 198 16.73 -7.77 -11.63
C PHE A 198 16.45 -8.81 -12.72
N ARG A 199 15.29 -9.49 -12.63
CA ARG A 199 14.86 -10.56 -13.54
C ARG A 199 13.56 -10.15 -14.23
N PHE A 200 13.66 -9.67 -15.48
CA PHE A 200 12.55 -9.09 -16.24
C PHE A 200 11.85 -10.08 -17.19
N ALA A 201 12.45 -11.23 -17.55
CA ALA A 201 11.86 -12.23 -18.46
C ALA A 201 10.82 -13.17 -17.82
N LEU A 202 10.30 -12.82 -16.64
CA LEU A 202 9.35 -13.66 -15.91
C LEU A 202 7.93 -13.17 -16.15
N ASP A 203 6.95 -14.06 -16.05
CA ASP A 203 5.52 -13.69 -16.03
C ASP A 203 5.21 -12.69 -14.89
N SER A 204 6.02 -12.72 -13.83
CA SER A 204 6.06 -11.73 -12.75
C SER A 204 7.50 -11.24 -12.53
N PRO A 205 7.91 -10.14 -13.17
CA PRO A 205 9.25 -9.58 -13.02
C PRO A 205 9.63 -9.36 -11.55
N THR A 206 10.85 -9.73 -11.19
CA THR A 206 11.27 -9.81 -9.78
C THR A 206 12.68 -9.29 -9.60
N VAL A 207 12.92 -8.58 -8.50
CA VAL A 207 14.27 -8.21 -8.05
C VAL A 207 14.63 -9.11 -6.87
N MET A 208 15.73 -9.86 -7.00
CA MET A 208 16.25 -10.75 -5.98
C MET A 208 17.41 -10.08 -5.26
N PHE A 209 17.44 -10.19 -3.93
CA PHE A 209 18.50 -9.63 -3.10
C PHE A 209 19.17 -10.73 -2.31
N SER A 210 20.48 -10.61 -2.11
CA SER A 210 21.25 -11.44 -1.19
C SER A 210 22.24 -10.56 -0.42
N LEU A 211 22.05 -10.41 0.89
CA LEU A 211 22.97 -9.71 1.78
C LEU A 211 23.58 -10.69 2.77
N ASN A 212 24.89 -10.90 2.72
CA ASN A 212 25.63 -11.84 3.59
C ASN A 212 25.03 -13.26 3.60
N GLY A 213 24.48 -13.68 2.45
CA GLY A 213 23.81 -14.97 2.27
C GLY A 213 22.32 -15.00 2.62
N LYS A 214 21.79 -13.94 3.25
CA LYS A 214 20.34 -13.80 3.50
C LYS A 214 19.65 -13.29 2.24
N LYS A 215 18.72 -14.08 1.70
CA LYS A 215 17.96 -13.73 0.49
C LYS A 215 16.60 -13.10 0.79
N THR A 216 16.11 -12.24 -0.10
CA THR A 216 14.73 -11.71 -0.14
C THR A 216 14.38 -11.29 -1.56
N SER A 217 13.13 -10.92 -1.84
CA SER A 217 12.72 -10.48 -3.17
C SER A 217 11.72 -9.31 -3.16
N ILE A 218 11.53 -8.67 -4.31
CA ILE A 218 10.42 -7.75 -4.59
C ILE A 218 9.84 -8.18 -5.95
N ARG A 219 8.53 -8.37 -6.05
CA ARG A 219 7.87 -8.51 -7.35
C ARG A 219 7.44 -7.14 -7.86
N LEU A 220 7.79 -6.84 -9.11
CA LEU A 220 7.45 -5.59 -9.78
C LEU A 220 6.12 -5.77 -10.53
N VAL A 221 5.02 -5.76 -9.80
CA VAL A 221 3.68 -6.09 -10.33
C VAL A 221 2.72 -4.89 -10.39
N GLU A 222 3.03 -3.81 -9.69
CA GLU A 222 2.33 -2.52 -9.76
C GLU A 222 3.05 -1.63 -10.77
N TRP A 223 2.51 -1.62 -11.99
CA TRP A 223 3.09 -0.94 -13.17
C TRP A 223 3.10 0.58 -13.07
N ASP A 224 2.36 1.16 -12.14
CA ASP A 224 2.35 2.59 -11.80
C ASP A 224 3.45 2.98 -10.81
N ARG A 225 4.05 2.01 -10.10
CA ARG A 225 5.17 2.24 -9.18
C ARG A 225 6.53 1.94 -9.79
N ALA A 226 6.61 0.84 -10.52
CA ALA A 226 7.87 0.30 -11.03
C ALA A 226 7.65 -0.59 -12.26
N ASN A 227 7.27 0.02 -13.37
CA ASN A 227 7.22 -0.63 -14.68
C ASN A 227 8.58 -1.29 -15.04
N PRO A 228 8.63 -2.64 -15.17
CA PRO A 228 9.84 -3.38 -15.51
C PRO A 228 10.48 -2.98 -16.85
N ASP A 229 9.68 -2.63 -17.85
CA ASP A 229 10.19 -2.23 -19.17
C ASP A 229 10.86 -0.87 -19.14
N ILE A 230 10.30 0.08 -18.38
CA ILE A 230 10.88 1.41 -18.19
C ILE A 230 12.23 1.30 -17.45
N ILE A 231 12.30 0.51 -16.37
CA ILE A 231 13.54 0.27 -15.62
C ILE A 231 14.57 -0.43 -16.50
N ARG A 232 14.17 -1.47 -17.25
CA ARG A 232 15.04 -2.17 -18.20
C ARG A 232 15.59 -1.23 -19.27
N HIS A 233 14.76 -0.34 -19.80
CA HIS A 233 15.18 0.66 -20.79
C HIS A 233 16.19 1.64 -20.19
N ASN A 234 15.96 2.11 -18.96
CA ASN A 234 16.90 2.96 -18.23
C ASN A 234 18.27 2.31 -18.04
N PHE A 235 18.33 1.01 -17.71
CA PHE A 235 19.60 0.30 -17.58
C PHE A 235 20.35 0.14 -18.91
N ALA A 236 19.62 -0.03 -20.00
CA ALA A 236 20.19 -0.15 -21.35
C ALA A 236 20.57 1.20 -21.98
N ASP A 237 20.24 2.32 -21.34
CA ASP A 237 20.47 3.66 -21.85
C ASP A 237 21.98 3.92 -22.06
N PRO A 238 22.41 4.48 -23.20
CA PRO A 238 23.80 4.86 -23.45
C PRO A 238 24.44 5.74 -22.37
N ASP A 239 23.64 6.55 -21.68
CA ASP A 239 24.06 7.46 -20.61
C ASP A 239 23.91 6.83 -19.21
N PHE A 240 23.60 5.53 -19.12
CA PHE A 240 23.52 4.79 -17.85
C PHE A 240 24.78 5.04 -17.01
N THR A 241 24.56 5.58 -15.81
CA THR A 241 25.59 5.85 -14.82
C THR A 241 25.16 5.26 -13.48
N LEU A 242 26.02 4.45 -12.88
CA LEU A 242 25.85 3.99 -11.50
C LEU A 242 26.74 4.87 -10.60
N TYR A 243 26.13 5.60 -9.68
CA TYR A 243 26.84 6.40 -8.69
C TYR A 243 27.00 5.63 -7.39
N LEU A 244 28.19 5.71 -6.79
CA LEU A 244 28.51 5.11 -5.49
C LEU A 244 28.77 6.23 -4.47
N GLY A 245 28.23 6.09 -3.26
CA GLY A 245 28.42 7.04 -2.16
C GLY A 245 27.51 8.28 -2.15
N GLY A 246 26.73 8.53 -3.20
CA GLY A 246 25.83 9.69 -3.34
C GLY A 246 25.45 9.97 -4.81
N HIS A 247 24.65 11.01 -5.07
CA HIS A 247 24.26 11.47 -6.42
C HIS A 247 24.57 12.96 -6.62
N PRO A 248 25.04 13.41 -7.81
CA PRO A 248 25.43 14.80 -8.07
C PRO A 248 24.28 15.82 -8.05
N GLU A 249 23.05 15.40 -8.39
CA GLU A 249 21.88 16.28 -8.46
C GLU A 249 21.05 16.30 -7.17
N ASP A 250 21.38 15.46 -6.18
CA ASP A 250 20.74 15.50 -4.88
C ASP A 250 21.23 16.72 -4.09
N LEU A 251 20.56 17.84 -4.33
CA LEU A 251 20.69 19.10 -3.59
C LEU A 251 20.23 18.98 -2.13
N TYR A 252 19.35 18.01 -1.87
CA TYR A 252 18.76 17.69 -0.58
C TYR A 252 19.08 16.23 -0.28
N GLN A 253 19.82 15.99 0.79
CA GLN A 253 20.14 14.66 1.31
C GLN A 253 18.89 14.07 1.98
N ASN A 254 17.80 13.89 1.23
CA ASN A 254 16.49 13.55 1.76
C ASN A 254 16.37 12.06 2.13
N VAL A 255 17.19 11.63 3.08
CA VAL A 255 16.90 10.48 3.93
C VAL A 255 16.83 10.98 5.40
N GLY A 256 16.10 12.08 5.64
CA GLY A 256 15.84 12.57 7.01
C GLY A 256 16.04 14.08 7.27
N GLY A 257 16.78 14.81 6.43
CA GLY A 257 17.02 16.25 6.62
C GLY A 257 18.40 16.67 6.13
N ASP A 258 18.74 17.95 6.27
CA ASP A 258 19.89 18.59 5.61
C ASP A 258 21.31 18.02 5.92
N ASP A 259 21.48 16.96 6.73
CA ASP A 259 22.77 16.56 7.34
C ASP A 259 23.13 15.05 7.29
N ASP A 260 22.45 14.22 6.49
CA ASP A 260 22.44 12.75 6.72
C ASP A 260 23.64 11.95 6.20
N SER A 261 24.50 12.46 5.32
CA SER A 261 25.59 11.70 4.65
C SER A 261 26.83 11.39 5.52
N GLN A 262 26.66 10.84 6.73
CA GLN A 262 27.74 10.79 7.73
C GLN A 262 28.47 9.44 7.86
N LEU A 263 28.22 8.49 6.97
CA LEU A 263 28.95 7.22 6.92
C LEU A 263 30.12 7.30 5.93
N SER A 264 31.26 6.71 6.24
CA SER A 264 32.31 6.36 5.26
C SER A 264 32.00 5.01 4.61
N ILE A 265 32.39 4.82 3.35
CA ILE A 265 32.16 3.56 2.62
C ILE A 265 33.46 3.10 1.96
N ASP A 266 33.85 1.86 2.21
CA ASP A 266 34.91 1.18 1.46
C ASP A 266 34.32 0.11 0.55
N ILE A 267 34.76 0.07 -0.70
CA ILE A 267 34.28 -0.87 -1.72
C ILE A 267 35.47 -1.68 -2.24
N ALA A 268 35.44 -3.00 -2.04
CA ALA A 268 36.46 -3.92 -2.54
C ALA A 268 36.10 -4.49 -3.93
N ARG A 269 34.80 -4.62 -4.24
CA ARG A 269 34.33 -5.22 -5.48
C ARG A 269 33.00 -4.63 -5.93
N LEU A 270 32.87 -4.44 -7.25
CA LEU A 270 31.62 -4.19 -7.95
C LEU A 270 31.63 -5.00 -9.25
N ASP A 271 30.70 -5.93 -9.39
CA ASP A 271 30.46 -6.59 -10.66
C ASP A 271 29.07 -6.22 -11.19
N ILE A 272 29.00 -5.82 -12.46
CA ILE A 272 27.72 -5.69 -13.19
C ILE A 272 27.71 -6.73 -14.30
N ARG A 273 26.66 -7.56 -14.31
CA ARG A 273 26.49 -8.64 -15.29
C ARG A 273 25.12 -8.53 -15.94
N THR A 274 25.09 -8.75 -17.24
CA THR A 274 23.87 -8.91 -18.03
C THR A 274 23.69 -10.38 -18.41
N GLY A 275 22.46 -10.87 -18.32
CA GLY A 275 22.11 -12.25 -18.67
C GLY A 275 22.25 -13.24 -17.51
N SER A 276 21.88 -14.49 -17.77
CA SER A 276 21.79 -15.53 -16.73
C SER A 276 23.16 -16.10 -16.35
N VAL A 277 23.40 -16.24 -15.04
CA VAL A 277 24.57 -16.96 -14.51
C VAL A 277 24.40 -18.46 -14.69
N VAL A 278 25.44 -19.18 -15.12
CA VAL A 278 25.36 -20.64 -15.28
C VAL A 278 25.17 -21.33 -13.92
N GLN A 279 24.11 -22.14 -13.78
CA GLN A 279 23.85 -22.94 -12.59
C GLN A 279 24.58 -24.28 -12.64
N ASP A 280 25.25 -24.69 -11.55
CA ASP A 280 25.76 -26.05 -11.39
C ASP A 280 24.64 -27.02 -10.97
N SER A 281 23.70 -27.26 -11.89
CA SER A 281 22.53 -28.13 -11.67
C SER A 281 22.92 -29.56 -11.26
N THR A 282 24.12 -30.03 -11.64
CA THR A 282 24.61 -31.36 -11.26
C THR A 282 24.93 -31.40 -9.76
N ARG A 283 25.67 -30.42 -9.24
CA ARG A 283 25.96 -30.32 -7.81
C ARG A 283 24.70 -30.12 -6.99
N LEU A 284 23.82 -29.22 -7.40
CA LEU A 284 22.56 -28.95 -6.71
C LEU A 284 21.66 -30.20 -6.66
N SER A 285 21.57 -30.97 -7.76
CA SER A 285 20.86 -32.24 -7.79
C SER A 285 21.44 -33.28 -6.81
N MET A 286 22.77 -33.33 -6.67
CA MET A 286 23.43 -34.21 -5.69
C MET A 286 23.14 -33.78 -4.25
N ILE A 287 22.97 -32.48 -3.99
CA ILE A 287 22.56 -31.99 -2.67
C ILE A 287 21.14 -32.49 -2.35
N LEU A 288 20.18 -32.27 -3.24
CA LEU A 288 18.79 -32.74 -3.07
C LEU A 288 18.73 -34.25 -2.84
N LYS A 289 19.51 -35.01 -3.60
CA LYS A 289 19.59 -36.47 -3.44
C LYS A 289 20.08 -36.90 -2.06
N GLN A 290 21.07 -36.22 -1.48
CA GLN A 290 21.56 -36.53 -0.13
C GLN A 290 20.51 -36.30 0.97
N PHE A 291 19.63 -35.30 0.78
CA PHE A 291 18.48 -35.11 1.67
C PHE A 291 17.48 -36.25 1.56
N ILE A 292 17.14 -36.66 0.33
CA ILE A 292 16.21 -37.78 0.07
C ILE A 292 16.74 -39.10 0.66
N GLU A 293 18.05 -39.37 0.53
CA GLU A 293 18.68 -40.60 1.02
C GLU A 293 18.96 -40.58 2.53
N GLY A 294 18.77 -39.44 3.20
CA GLY A 294 19.07 -39.29 4.63
C GLY A 294 20.56 -39.46 4.97
N SER A 295 21.45 -39.26 3.99
CA SER A 295 22.88 -39.59 4.12
C SER A 295 23.73 -38.49 4.79
N ALA A 296 23.12 -37.34 5.12
CA ALA A 296 23.80 -36.19 5.73
C ALA A 296 23.39 -36.00 7.20
N SER A 297 24.37 -35.81 8.10
CA SER A 297 24.13 -35.38 9.48
C SER A 297 23.54 -33.96 9.54
N ALA A 298 22.95 -33.57 10.68
CA ALA A 298 22.35 -32.23 10.82
C ALA A 298 23.33 -31.08 10.50
N THR A 299 24.58 -31.14 10.99
CA THR A 299 25.63 -30.16 10.67
C THR A 299 25.96 -30.14 9.17
N ASN A 300 25.96 -31.31 8.52
CA ASN A 300 26.21 -31.40 7.08
C ASN A 300 25.01 -30.86 6.28
N GLN A 301 23.77 -31.08 6.74
CA GLN A 301 22.58 -30.53 6.09
C GLN A 301 22.60 -29.01 6.06
N GLU A 302 22.98 -28.37 7.17
CA GLU A 302 23.09 -26.91 7.26
C GLU A 302 24.13 -26.35 6.26
N ALA A 303 25.30 -27.00 6.16
CA ALA A 303 26.32 -26.63 5.18
C ALA A 303 25.86 -26.85 3.73
N LEU A 304 25.14 -27.94 3.47
CA LEU A 304 24.60 -28.27 2.15
C LEU A 304 23.52 -27.28 1.70
N VAL A 305 22.65 -26.84 2.60
CA VAL A 305 21.62 -25.83 2.28
C VAL A 305 22.25 -24.47 2.00
N ARG A 306 23.24 -24.05 2.80
CA ARG A 306 24.00 -22.83 2.51
C ARG A 306 24.70 -22.89 1.16
N GLU A 307 25.27 -24.05 0.81
CA GLU A 307 25.86 -24.26 -0.52
C GLU A 307 24.80 -24.19 -1.62
N PHE A 308 23.63 -24.79 -1.40
CA PHE A 308 22.51 -24.75 -2.34
C PHE A 308 22.04 -23.32 -2.56
N GLU A 309 21.68 -22.61 -1.49
CA GLU A 309 21.23 -21.22 -1.52
C GLU A 309 22.25 -20.31 -2.22
N ALA A 310 23.55 -20.48 -1.94
CA ALA A 310 24.60 -19.66 -2.55
C ALA A 310 24.79 -19.90 -4.06
N LYS A 311 24.43 -21.09 -4.57
CA LYS A 311 24.68 -21.50 -5.97
C LYS A 311 23.43 -21.66 -6.82
N PHE A 312 22.25 -21.53 -6.20
CA PHE A 312 20.98 -21.66 -6.89
C PHE A 312 20.64 -20.37 -7.62
N GLU A 313 20.53 -20.47 -8.94
CA GLU A 313 20.31 -19.38 -9.89
C GLU A 313 18.95 -19.51 -10.59
N TYR A 314 18.00 -20.22 -9.95
CA TYR A 314 16.60 -20.33 -10.39
C TYR A 314 16.42 -20.90 -11.81
N GLN A 315 17.30 -21.82 -12.21
CA GLN A 315 17.23 -22.50 -13.51
C GLN A 315 16.63 -23.90 -13.37
N TRP A 316 15.57 -24.18 -14.13
CA TRP A 316 14.93 -25.50 -14.15
C TRP A 316 15.76 -26.58 -14.84
N GLU A 317 16.46 -26.22 -15.92
CA GLU A 317 17.20 -27.16 -16.74
C GLU A 317 18.29 -27.90 -15.93
N GLY A 318 18.30 -29.23 -16.05
CA GLY A 318 19.25 -30.10 -15.36
C GLY A 318 18.94 -30.43 -13.89
N ILE A 319 18.13 -29.62 -13.19
CA ILE A 319 17.78 -29.86 -11.76
C ILE A 319 16.32 -30.30 -11.55
N GLY A 320 15.40 -29.97 -12.47
CA GLY A 320 13.96 -30.20 -12.33
C GLY A 320 13.54 -31.60 -11.81
N PRO A 321 14.03 -32.71 -12.40
CA PRO A 321 13.69 -34.05 -11.91
C PRO A 321 14.14 -34.33 -10.46
N ALA A 322 15.23 -33.70 -10.00
CA ALA A 322 15.67 -33.82 -8.62
C ALA A 322 14.81 -32.98 -7.67
N VAL A 323 14.38 -31.79 -8.12
CA VAL A 323 13.43 -30.93 -7.39
C VAL A 323 12.10 -31.65 -7.18
N LEU A 324 11.51 -32.20 -8.24
CA LEU A 324 10.23 -32.93 -8.15
C LEU A 324 10.31 -34.12 -7.18
N ARG A 325 11.39 -34.92 -7.23
CA ARG A 325 11.60 -36.01 -6.26
C ARG A 325 11.78 -35.53 -4.84
N PHE A 326 12.44 -34.39 -4.63
CA PHE A 326 12.61 -33.81 -3.31
C PHE A 326 11.28 -33.29 -2.74
N LEU A 327 10.45 -32.65 -3.57
CA LEU A 327 9.12 -32.19 -3.15
C LEU A 327 8.18 -33.37 -2.87
N ASP A 328 8.22 -34.43 -3.67
CA ASP A 328 7.50 -35.68 -3.40
C ASP A 328 7.95 -36.31 -2.07
N PHE A 329 9.27 -36.39 -1.83
CA PHE A 329 9.84 -36.88 -0.58
C PHE A 329 9.40 -36.05 0.65
N THR A 330 9.26 -34.73 0.50
CA THR A 330 8.85 -33.83 1.58
C THR A 330 7.33 -33.66 1.69
N SER A 331 6.54 -34.25 0.79
CA SER A 331 5.08 -34.10 0.75
C SER A 331 4.35 -34.62 1.99
N THR A 332 4.95 -35.58 2.71
CA THR A 332 4.39 -36.15 3.94
C THR A 332 4.85 -35.42 5.21
N ARG A 333 5.68 -34.38 5.08
CA ARG A 333 6.10 -33.55 6.22
C ARG A 333 4.95 -32.61 6.58
N SER A 334 4.92 -32.19 7.85
CA SER A 334 4.00 -31.14 8.30
C SER A 334 4.20 -29.86 7.48
N ALA A 335 3.13 -29.08 7.33
CA ALA A 335 3.21 -27.74 6.76
C ALA A 335 4.24 -26.89 7.51
N ILE A 336 4.96 -26.04 6.77
CA ILE A 336 5.98 -25.13 7.30
C ILE A 336 5.34 -24.10 8.24
N TYR A 337 4.15 -23.60 7.86
CA TYR A 337 3.42 -22.58 8.57
C TYR A 337 2.06 -23.08 9.07
N GLN A 338 1.59 -22.52 10.17
CA GLN A 338 0.24 -22.71 10.73
C GLN A 338 -0.46 -21.36 10.79
N ILE A 339 -1.79 -21.32 10.51
CA ILE A 339 -2.58 -20.07 10.53
C ILE A 339 -2.53 -19.40 11.90
N MET A 340 -2.70 -20.20 12.96
CA MET A 340 -2.67 -19.77 14.35
C MET A 340 -1.47 -20.36 15.08
N GLY A 341 -0.83 -19.55 15.93
CA GLY A 341 0.31 -19.94 16.76
C GLY A 341 1.64 -19.33 16.31
N GLU A 342 2.71 -19.64 17.04
CA GLU A 342 4.05 -19.16 16.76
C GLU A 342 4.64 -19.90 15.55
N ASN A 343 4.99 -19.15 14.50
CA ASN A 343 5.72 -19.67 13.37
C ASN A 343 7.20 -19.24 13.46
N PRO A 344 8.15 -20.14 13.19
CA PRO A 344 9.57 -19.76 13.19
C PRO A 344 9.90 -18.88 11.98
N ALA A 345 10.77 -17.90 12.19
CA ALA A 345 11.42 -17.20 11.09
C ALA A 345 12.10 -18.18 10.14
N ILE A 346 12.23 -17.82 8.85
CA ILE A 346 12.84 -18.70 7.82
C ILE A 346 14.23 -19.19 8.28
N GLU A 347 15.02 -18.34 8.92
CA GLU A 347 16.38 -18.67 9.35
C GLU A 347 16.40 -19.68 10.50
N ALA A 348 15.31 -19.76 11.27
CA ALA A 348 15.14 -20.72 12.36
C ALA A 348 14.54 -22.06 11.89
N LEU A 349 14.07 -22.15 10.63
CA LEU A 349 13.55 -23.39 10.08
C LEU A 349 14.66 -24.45 9.97
N PRO A 350 14.32 -25.74 10.14
CA PRO A 350 15.21 -26.84 9.82
C PRO A 350 15.71 -26.75 8.37
N ALA A 351 16.96 -27.16 8.13
CA ALA A 351 17.61 -27.07 6.82
C ALA A 351 16.75 -27.61 5.67
N ILE A 352 16.10 -28.77 5.86
CA ILE A 352 15.22 -29.37 4.85
C ILE A 352 13.98 -28.51 4.55
N ASP A 353 13.42 -27.85 5.56
CA ASP A 353 12.20 -27.04 5.42
C ASP A 353 12.53 -25.68 4.77
N ARG A 354 13.73 -25.11 5.01
CA ARG A 354 14.22 -23.95 4.23
C ARG A 354 14.39 -24.26 2.75
N LEU A 355 14.93 -25.44 2.43
CA LEU A 355 15.08 -25.87 1.04
C LEU A 355 13.72 -26.13 0.38
N GLN A 356 12.77 -26.70 1.14
CA GLN A 356 11.40 -26.87 0.69
C GLN A 356 10.72 -25.51 0.43
N PHE A 357 10.85 -24.55 1.34
CA PHE A 357 10.34 -23.19 1.19
C PHE A 357 10.87 -22.55 -0.10
N LEU A 358 12.20 -22.51 -0.26
CA LEU A 358 12.87 -21.91 -1.43
C LEU A 358 12.35 -22.49 -2.75
N LEU A 359 12.27 -23.82 -2.85
CA LEU A 359 11.85 -24.50 -4.08
C LEU A 359 10.36 -24.32 -4.37
N LYS A 360 9.51 -24.36 -3.34
CA LYS A 360 8.06 -24.16 -3.50
C LYS A 360 7.72 -22.73 -3.91
N GLN A 361 8.34 -21.74 -3.27
CA GLN A 361 8.15 -20.32 -3.58
C GLN A 361 8.61 -20.02 -5.02
N TRP A 362 9.78 -20.55 -5.41
CA TRP A 362 10.26 -20.44 -6.79
C TRP A 362 9.30 -21.05 -7.83
N ILE A 363 8.75 -22.24 -7.57
CA ILE A 363 7.79 -22.86 -8.50
C ILE A 363 6.57 -21.97 -8.69
N VAL A 364 6.04 -21.39 -7.61
CA VAL A 364 4.83 -20.55 -7.66
C VAL A 364 5.09 -19.24 -8.40
N ASP A 365 6.26 -18.65 -8.18
CA ASP A 365 6.64 -17.35 -8.75
C ASP A 365 7.04 -17.44 -10.23
N ASP A 366 7.81 -18.46 -10.62
CA ASP A 366 8.52 -18.47 -11.91
C ASP A 366 8.09 -19.59 -12.87
N LEU A 367 7.40 -20.65 -12.39
CA LEU A 367 7.18 -21.87 -13.19
C LEU A 367 5.69 -22.18 -13.34
N SER A 368 5.32 -22.76 -14.49
CA SER A 368 3.97 -23.24 -14.78
C SER A 368 3.89 -24.77 -14.81
N ALA A 369 2.66 -25.29 -14.78
CA ALA A 369 2.40 -26.73 -14.92
C ALA A 369 2.89 -27.30 -16.27
N ALA A 370 3.07 -26.47 -17.31
CA ALA A 370 3.72 -26.91 -18.55
C ALA A 370 5.18 -27.35 -18.34
N THR A 371 5.85 -26.77 -17.34
CA THR A 371 7.25 -27.07 -16.99
C THR A 371 7.36 -28.14 -15.91
N THR A 372 6.53 -28.05 -14.87
CA THR A 372 6.61 -28.90 -13.67
C THR A 372 5.70 -30.13 -13.71
N GLY A 373 4.68 -30.12 -14.57
CA GLY A 373 3.50 -30.97 -14.44
C GLY A 373 2.56 -30.48 -13.31
N PRO A 374 1.38 -31.09 -13.15
CA PRO A 374 0.48 -30.76 -12.05
C PRO A 374 1.15 -31.09 -10.71
N ILE A 375 1.25 -30.11 -9.82
CA ILE A 375 1.86 -30.26 -8.50
C ILE A 375 0.99 -29.60 -7.44
N ARG A 376 0.69 -30.35 -6.37
CA ARG A 376 -0.07 -29.85 -5.23
C ARG A 376 0.84 -29.69 -4.02
N PHE A 377 0.77 -28.55 -3.35
CA PHE A 377 1.47 -28.34 -2.09
C PHE A 377 0.61 -28.74 -0.89
N ALA A 378 1.24 -29.36 0.12
CA ALA A 378 0.54 -29.82 1.31
C ALA A 378 -0.02 -28.66 2.14
N GLU A 379 0.63 -27.50 2.10
CA GLU A 379 0.23 -26.28 2.81
C GLU A 379 -1.11 -25.73 2.32
N ALA A 380 -1.50 -26.08 1.09
CA ALA A 380 -2.81 -25.76 0.56
C ALA A 380 -3.95 -26.46 1.31
N GLU A 381 -3.67 -27.46 2.15
CA GLU A 381 -4.66 -28.02 3.08
C GLU A 381 -5.11 -26.98 4.11
N LEU A 382 -4.14 -26.20 4.64
CA LEU A 382 -4.38 -25.19 5.66
C LEU A 382 -4.96 -23.93 5.01
N PHE A 383 -4.29 -23.42 3.98
CA PHE A 383 -4.63 -22.18 3.30
C PHE A 383 -4.11 -22.17 1.86
N PRO A 384 -4.93 -21.83 0.83
CA PRO A 384 -6.34 -21.45 0.90
C PRO A 384 -7.33 -22.60 1.09
N GLY A 385 -6.90 -23.85 1.18
CA GLY A 385 -7.78 -24.99 1.47
C GLY A 385 -7.98 -25.95 0.28
N PHE A 386 -8.23 -27.22 0.60
CA PHE A 386 -8.52 -28.26 -0.38
C PHE A 386 -9.98 -28.29 -0.85
N VAL A 387 -10.16 -28.65 -2.11
CA VAL A 387 -11.46 -29.00 -2.69
C VAL A 387 -11.70 -30.50 -2.54
N SER A 388 -12.92 -30.91 -2.21
CA SER A 388 -13.29 -32.32 -2.16
C SER A 388 -13.29 -32.95 -3.56
N ASP A 389 -12.80 -34.18 -3.67
CA ASP A 389 -12.84 -34.97 -4.91
C ASP A 389 -14.26 -35.25 -5.40
N SER A 390 -15.27 -35.08 -4.54
CA SER A 390 -16.68 -35.26 -4.90
C SER A 390 -17.27 -34.12 -5.74
N VAL A 391 -16.62 -32.96 -5.77
CA VAL A 391 -17.11 -31.79 -6.53
C VAL A 391 -16.71 -31.95 -8.01
N PRO A 392 -17.65 -31.87 -8.96
CA PRO A 392 -17.31 -32.04 -10.37
C PRO A 392 -16.41 -30.91 -10.87
N ARG A 393 -15.37 -31.28 -11.62
CA ARG A 393 -14.58 -30.36 -12.44
C ARG A 393 -15.26 -30.30 -13.80
N GLN A 394 -15.75 -29.13 -14.18
CA GLN A 394 -16.63 -29.00 -15.34
C GLN A 394 -16.37 -27.70 -16.10
N ALA A 395 -16.58 -27.76 -17.41
CA ALA A 395 -16.63 -26.59 -18.25
C ALA A 395 -17.81 -25.68 -17.85
N ALA A 396 -17.53 -24.38 -17.82
CA ALA A 396 -18.53 -23.36 -17.56
C ALA A 396 -18.33 -22.15 -18.46
N GLU A 397 -19.44 -21.67 -19.05
CA GLU A 397 -19.53 -20.38 -19.70
C GLU A 397 -19.82 -19.30 -18.66
N ILE A 398 -19.10 -18.19 -18.73
CA ILE A 398 -19.11 -17.12 -17.73
C ILE A 398 -19.17 -15.79 -18.45
N GLU A 399 -20.21 -15.01 -18.16
CA GLU A 399 -20.38 -13.64 -18.64
C GLU A 399 -19.55 -12.70 -17.75
N ILE A 400 -18.72 -11.87 -18.36
CA ILE A 400 -17.79 -10.95 -17.70
C ILE A 400 -17.95 -9.57 -18.31
N ASP A 401 -18.14 -8.57 -17.46
CA ASP A 401 -18.03 -7.17 -17.88
C ASP A 401 -16.55 -6.81 -18.07
N GLY A 402 -16.14 -6.71 -19.34
CA GLY A 402 -14.82 -6.28 -19.76
C GLY A 402 -14.62 -4.77 -19.81
N THR A 403 -15.59 -3.97 -19.36
CA THR A 403 -15.48 -2.51 -19.32
C THR A 403 -14.97 -2.06 -17.97
N TYR A 404 -13.97 -1.20 -17.97
CA TYR A 404 -13.52 -0.52 -16.76
C TYR A 404 -12.87 0.82 -17.12
N ALA A 405 -13.37 1.89 -16.53
CA ALA A 405 -12.86 3.24 -16.73
C ALA A 405 -12.93 4.00 -15.41
N THR A 406 -11.79 4.45 -14.90
CA THR A 406 -11.70 5.26 -13.69
C THR A 406 -12.33 6.64 -13.91
N ASP A 407 -12.74 7.27 -12.81
CA ASP A 407 -13.18 8.66 -12.85
C ASP A 407 -11.97 9.59 -12.68
N THR A 408 -11.68 10.40 -13.70
CA THR A 408 -10.57 11.38 -13.65
C THR A 408 -10.68 12.40 -12.51
N GLN A 409 -11.86 12.57 -11.91
CA GLN A 409 -12.13 13.55 -10.86
C GLN A 409 -11.84 13.04 -9.44
N TYR A 410 -11.60 11.74 -9.24
CA TYR A 410 -11.16 11.21 -7.94
C TYR A 410 -10.43 9.88 -8.04
N ARG A 411 -9.64 9.54 -7.02
CA ARG A 411 -8.87 8.29 -6.98
C ARG A 411 -9.38 7.32 -5.92
N LEU A 412 -9.29 6.03 -6.21
CA LEU A 412 -9.46 4.92 -5.27
C LEU A 412 -8.16 4.10 -5.17
N ALA A 413 -7.96 3.42 -4.03
CA ALA A 413 -6.82 2.52 -3.85
C ALA A 413 -6.83 1.38 -4.89
N GLY A 414 -5.68 1.08 -5.51
CA GLY A 414 -5.55 -0.02 -6.47
C GLY A 414 -6.44 0.10 -7.71
N GLN A 415 -6.74 1.31 -8.18
CA GLN A 415 -7.69 1.57 -9.27
C GLN A 415 -7.19 1.26 -10.69
N HIS A 416 -5.91 0.90 -10.88
CA HIS A 416 -5.35 0.60 -12.21
C HIS A 416 -5.97 -0.64 -12.86
N GLN A 417 -6.57 -1.53 -12.05
CA GLN A 417 -7.31 -2.71 -12.49
C GLN A 417 -8.52 -2.95 -11.58
N VAL A 418 -9.50 -3.70 -12.09
CA VAL A 418 -10.65 -4.18 -11.33
C VAL A 418 -10.78 -5.69 -11.40
N LEU A 419 -11.19 -6.30 -10.30
CA LEU A 419 -11.50 -7.73 -10.25
C LEU A 419 -12.92 -7.99 -10.76
N ARG A 420 -13.08 -9.07 -11.54
CA ARG A 420 -14.37 -9.62 -11.97
C ARG A 420 -14.52 -11.05 -11.47
N PRO A 421 -15.61 -11.37 -10.73
CA PRO A 421 -15.86 -12.71 -10.23
C PRO A 421 -16.15 -13.67 -11.37
N THR A 422 -15.70 -14.92 -11.23
CA THR A 422 -16.05 -16.00 -12.17
C THR A 422 -16.97 -17.05 -11.54
N GLY A 423 -17.13 -17.05 -10.21
CA GLY A 423 -17.81 -18.11 -9.48
C GLY A 423 -17.11 -19.47 -9.57
N ARG A 424 -15.81 -19.50 -9.90
CA ARG A 424 -15.01 -20.72 -10.04
C ARG A 424 -13.85 -20.77 -9.06
N TYR A 425 -13.47 -21.98 -8.68
CA TYR A 425 -12.31 -22.25 -7.84
C TYR A 425 -11.42 -23.30 -8.52
N LEU A 426 -10.12 -23.05 -8.59
CA LEU A 426 -9.13 -24.03 -9.05
C LEU A 426 -8.66 -24.86 -7.87
N ALA A 427 -8.91 -26.17 -7.91
CA ALA A 427 -8.44 -27.06 -6.88
C ALA A 427 -6.89 -27.11 -6.85
N PRO A 428 -6.26 -27.23 -5.67
CA PRO A 428 -4.80 -27.09 -5.56
C PRO A 428 -4.04 -28.12 -6.39
N GLY A 429 -3.15 -27.63 -7.26
CA GLY A 429 -2.33 -28.45 -8.17
C GLY A 429 -3.06 -29.02 -9.39
N GLU A 430 -4.35 -28.70 -9.58
CA GLU A 430 -5.07 -29.01 -10.81
C GLU A 430 -4.82 -27.94 -11.89
N ILE A 431 -5.15 -28.27 -13.13
CA ILE A 431 -5.00 -27.41 -14.31
C ILE A 431 -6.39 -27.14 -14.87
N ALA A 432 -6.67 -25.89 -15.21
CA ALA A 432 -7.87 -25.52 -15.94
C ALA A 432 -7.49 -24.88 -17.30
N THR A 433 -8.34 -25.06 -18.30
CA THR A 433 -8.23 -24.40 -19.60
C THR A 433 -9.18 -23.21 -19.63
N VAL A 434 -8.64 -22.03 -19.93
CA VAL A 434 -9.42 -20.81 -20.16
C VAL A 434 -9.51 -20.59 -21.66
N THR A 435 -10.72 -20.32 -22.15
CA THR A 435 -10.97 -19.88 -23.53
C THR A 435 -11.62 -18.50 -23.50
N VAL A 436 -11.07 -17.56 -24.24
CA VAL A 436 -11.53 -16.17 -24.35
C VAL A 436 -11.84 -15.83 -25.81
N PRO A 437 -12.73 -14.85 -26.08
CA PRO A 437 -12.94 -14.37 -27.44
C PRO A 437 -11.79 -13.45 -27.88
N GLU A 438 -11.62 -13.31 -29.20
CA GLU A 438 -10.59 -12.45 -29.79
C GLU A 438 -10.65 -10.99 -29.31
N SER A 439 -11.84 -10.49 -28.94
CA SER A 439 -12.03 -9.14 -28.42
C SER A 439 -11.29 -8.86 -27.10
N ALA A 440 -10.98 -9.90 -26.33
CA ALA A 440 -10.28 -9.81 -25.05
C ALA A 440 -8.75 -9.99 -25.16
N LEU A 441 -8.23 -10.32 -26.36
CA LEU A 441 -6.80 -10.53 -26.56
C LEU A 441 -6.03 -9.21 -26.63
N ASP A 442 -4.81 -9.22 -26.11
CA ASP A 442 -3.87 -8.09 -26.11
C ASP A 442 -4.49 -6.82 -25.49
N LYS A 443 -5.32 -7.01 -24.45
CA LYS A 443 -5.97 -5.95 -23.68
C LYS A 443 -5.36 -5.75 -22.29
N GLU A 444 -4.20 -6.35 -22.02
CA GLU A 444 -3.56 -6.33 -20.69
C GLU A 444 -4.47 -6.92 -19.59
N TRP A 445 -5.39 -7.81 -19.99
CA TRP A 445 -6.21 -8.59 -19.07
C TRP A 445 -5.38 -9.72 -18.46
N TYR A 446 -5.71 -10.06 -17.20
CA TYR A 446 -5.14 -11.22 -16.54
C TYR A 446 -6.22 -12.12 -15.96
N VAL A 447 -6.02 -13.42 -16.02
CA VAL A 447 -6.72 -14.38 -15.15
C VAL A 447 -5.90 -14.55 -13.88
N GLN A 448 -6.52 -14.39 -12.72
CA GLN A 448 -5.89 -14.58 -11.42
C GLN A 448 -6.44 -15.83 -10.73
N VAL A 449 -5.57 -16.63 -10.12
CA VAL A 449 -5.94 -17.76 -9.25
C VAL A 449 -5.45 -17.49 -7.83
N GLY A 450 -6.39 -17.32 -6.90
CA GLY A 450 -6.17 -16.82 -5.53
C GLY A 450 -6.65 -15.37 -5.39
N ILE A 451 -7.25 -15.00 -4.25
CA ILE A 451 -7.64 -13.60 -3.98
C ILE A 451 -6.59 -12.86 -3.14
N GLN A 452 -5.77 -13.60 -2.39
CA GLN A 452 -4.69 -13.09 -1.53
C GLN A 452 -3.48 -12.66 -2.37
N ASP A 453 -3.61 -11.53 -3.07
CA ASP A 453 -2.58 -10.99 -3.96
C ASP A 453 -1.44 -10.29 -3.20
N ALA A 454 -1.62 -10.01 -1.91
CA ALA A 454 -0.62 -9.37 -1.08
C ALA A 454 0.56 -10.31 -0.73
N ASP A 455 1.78 -9.78 -0.88
CA ASP A 455 3.02 -10.48 -0.57
C ASP A 455 3.41 -10.28 0.90
N LEU A 456 3.38 -11.35 1.70
CA LEU A 456 3.76 -11.26 3.11
C LEU A 456 5.26 -11.00 3.33
N GLU A 457 6.12 -11.06 2.30
CA GLU A 457 7.52 -10.68 2.46
C GLU A 457 7.69 -9.22 2.92
N ILE A 458 6.68 -8.36 2.74
CA ILE A 458 6.69 -6.96 3.23
C ILE A 458 6.77 -6.83 4.74
N ILE A 459 6.19 -7.76 5.50
CA ILE A 459 6.19 -7.74 6.98
C ILE A 459 7.33 -8.57 7.59
N ARG A 460 8.41 -8.86 6.84
CA ARG A 460 9.47 -9.77 7.29
C ARG A 460 10.16 -9.37 8.61
N GLU A 461 10.09 -8.10 8.99
CA GLU A 461 10.62 -7.61 10.26
C GLU A 461 9.85 -8.13 11.48
N SER A 462 8.55 -8.51 11.35
CA SER A 462 7.77 -9.10 12.44
C SER A 462 7.92 -10.62 12.58
N GLN A 463 8.55 -11.31 11.61
CA GLN A 463 8.77 -12.78 11.61
C GLN A 463 7.50 -13.67 11.65
N ASP A 464 6.31 -13.09 11.55
CA ASP A 464 5.03 -13.77 11.84
C ASP A 464 4.28 -14.30 10.60
N TRP A 465 4.97 -14.87 9.62
CA TRP A 465 4.26 -15.48 8.48
C TRP A 465 3.50 -16.72 8.93
N ASN A 466 2.20 -16.74 8.66
CA ASN A 466 1.31 -17.86 8.97
C ASN A 466 0.78 -18.58 7.72
N ARG A 467 1.31 -18.23 6.55
CA ARG A 467 1.22 -18.95 5.28
C ARG A 467 2.46 -18.66 4.43
N PHE A 468 2.59 -19.35 3.29
CA PHE A 468 3.59 -18.96 2.28
C PHE A 468 3.38 -17.51 1.82
N PRO A 469 4.44 -16.69 1.68
CA PRO A 469 4.29 -15.26 1.39
C PRO A 469 3.51 -14.94 0.14
N ARG A 470 3.70 -15.72 -0.93
CA ARG A 470 2.94 -15.57 -2.18
C ARG A 470 2.30 -16.89 -2.56
N ILE A 471 0.99 -16.83 -2.76
CA ILE A 471 0.13 -17.99 -3.06
C ILE A 471 -0.78 -17.74 -4.27
N THR A 472 -0.72 -16.54 -4.86
CA THR A 472 -1.57 -16.11 -5.97
C THR A 472 -0.78 -16.07 -7.27
N ARG A 473 -1.39 -16.56 -8.35
CA ARG A 473 -0.79 -16.57 -9.70
C ARG A 473 -1.66 -15.80 -10.69
N LYS A 474 -1.02 -15.11 -11.64
CA LYS A 474 -1.65 -14.31 -12.70
C LYS A 474 -1.20 -14.81 -14.06
N PHE A 475 -2.12 -14.85 -15.01
CA PHE A 475 -1.91 -15.36 -16.37
C PHE A 475 -2.40 -14.32 -17.37
N ALA A 476 -1.52 -13.85 -18.26
CA ALA A 476 -1.89 -12.89 -19.29
C ALA A 476 -2.89 -13.50 -20.28
N VAL A 477 -3.85 -12.69 -20.73
CA VAL A 477 -4.82 -13.07 -21.78
C VAL A 477 -4.25 -12.66 -23.15
N ASP A 478 -3.26 -13.41 -23.62
CA ASP A 478 -2.48 -13.14 -24.85
C ASP A 478 -2.80 -14.09 -26.01
N ARG A 479 -3.62 -15.11 -25.77
CA ARG A 479 -4.04 -16.11 -26.75
C ARG A 479 -5.45 -16.62 -26.45
N PRO A 480 -6.19 -17.09 -27.46
CA PRO A 480 -7.61 -17.44 -27.31
C PRO A 480 -7.85 -18.61 -26.35
N GLN A 481 -6.86 -19.48 -26.16
CA GLN A 481 -6.95 -20.62 -25.26
C GLN A 481 -5.60 -20.88 -24.57
N PHE A 482 -5.62 -21.00 -23.25
CA PHE A 482 -4.43 -21.24 -22.43
C PHE A 482 -4.76 -22.00 -21.15
N GLU A 483 -3.74 -22.60 -20.55
CA GLU A 483 -3.86 -23.31 -19.28
C GLU A 483 -3.49 -22.38 -18.11
N ILE A 484 -4.22 -22.54 -16.99
CA ILE A 484 -3.93 -21.91 -15.70
C ILE A 484 -3.71 -23.00 -14.66
N ASP A 485 -2.80 -22.74 -13.72
CA ASP A 485 -2.47 -23.67 -12.65
C ASP A 485 -2.08 -22.93 -11.36
N ASN A 486 -2.28 -23.54 -10.20
CA ASN A 486 -1.74 -23.00 -8.95
C ASN A 486 -1.52 -24.15 -7.95
N PRO A 487 -0.28 -24.41 -7.48
CA PRO A 487 -0.01 -25.44 -6.49
C PRO A 487 -0.77 -25.29 -5.17
N PHE A 488 -1.16 -24.05 -4.84
CA PHE A 488 -2.02 -23.72 -3.70
C PHE A 488 -3.51 -23.71 -4.02
N GLY A 489 -3.89 -23.64 -5.30
CA GLY A 489 -5.26 -23.41 -5.74
C GLY A 489 -5.79 -22.03 -5.35
N GLY A 490 -7.09 -21.82 -5.55
CA GLY A 490 -7.76 -20.57 -5.16
C GLY A 490 -8.95 -20.21 -6.05
N PRO A 491 -9.75 -19.21 -5.66
CA PRO A 491 -10.81 -18.66 -6.51
C PRO A 491 -10.22 -18.04 -7.78
N ILE A 492 -10.95 -18.10 -8.89
CA ILE A 492 -10.52 -17.59 -10.20
C ILE A 492 -11.20 -16.24 -10.47
N TYR A 493 -10.43 -15.24 -10.89
CA TYR A 493 -10.91 -13.90 -11.24
C TYR A 493 -10.35 -13.44 -12.58
N LEU A 494 -11.03 -12.51 -13.26
CA LEU A 494 -10.35 -11.65 -14.24
C LEU A 494 -9.93 -10.33 -13.59
N ARG A 495 -8.79 -9.82 -14.03
CA ARG A 495 -8.35 -8.45 -13.81
C ARG A 495 -8.48 -7.67 -15.11
N ILE A 496 -9.30 -6.64 -15.08
CA ILE A 496 -9.59 -5.76 -16.20
C ILE A 496 -8.86 -4.43 -15.94
N PRO A 497 -7.95 -3.99 -16.82
CA PRO A 497 -7.22 -2.74 -16.65
C PRO A 497 -8.11 -1.52 -16.94
N ASP A 498 -7.71 -0.40 -16.35
CA ASP A 498 -8.34 0.89 -16.60
C ASP A 498 -8.27 1.25 -18.10
N GLY A 499 -9.34 1.84 -18.62
CA GLY A 499 -9.51 2.14 -20.04
C GLY A 499 -9.96 0.96 -20.90
N SER A 500 -10.14 -0.24 -20.34
CA SER A 500 -10.70 -1.37 -21.07
C SER A 500 -12.15 -1.09 -21.48
N ALA A 501 -12.46 -1.29 -22.76
CA ALA A 501 -13.77 -1.02 -23.36
C ALA A 501 -14.30 -2.21 -24.16
N VAL A 502 -13.98 -3.43 -23.73
CA VAL A 502 -14.37 -4.67 -24.43
C VAL A 502 -15.89 -4.91 -24.35
N GLY A 503 -16.55 -4.42 -23.30
CA GLY A 503 -17.95 -4.71 -23.03
C GLY A 503 -18.17 -6.09 -22.42
N GLU A 504 -19.45 -6.47 -22.29
CA GLU A 504 -19.85 -7.81 -21.87
C GLU A 504 -19.27 -8.86 -22.82
N THR A 505 -18.58 -9.84 -22.25
CA THR A 505 -17.92 -10.91 -23.00
C THR A 505 -18.08 -12.24 -22.30
N THR A 506 -18.15 -13.33 -23.07
CA THR A 506 -18.25 -14.68 -22.51
C THR A 506 -16.90 -15.38 -22.57
N ILE A 507 -16.45 -15.91 -21.44
CA ILE A 507 -15.29 -16.79 -21.35
C ILE A 507 -15.72 -18.21 -20.98
N ILE A 508 -14.86 -19.19 -21.25
CA ILE A 508 -15.06 -20.58 -20.83
C ILE A 508 -13.92 -20.99 -19.91
N ILE A 509 -14.24 -21.58 -18.76
CA ILE A 509 -13.27 -22.20 -17.87
C ILE A 509 -13.62 -23.68 -17.74
N ASP A 510 -12.70 -24.56 -18.16
CA ASP A 510 -12.82 -26.02 -18.05
C ASP A 510 -11.78 -26.59 -17.10
N GLY A 511 -12.17 -27.54 -16.26
CA GLY A 511 -11.31 -28.13 -15.22
C GLY A 511 -11.39 -27.48 -13.83
N ALA A 512 -12.18 -26.41 -13.67
CA ALA A 512 -12.43 -25.78 -12.37
C ALA A 512 -13.71 -26.31 -11.70
N VAL A 513 -13.87 -26.06 -10.40
CA VAL A 513 -15.11 -26.37 -9.65
C VAL A 513 -15.97 -25.12 -9.46
N GLU A 514 -17.28 -25.31 -9.30
CA GLU A 514 -18.21 -24.24 -8.92
C GLU A 514 -17.95 -23.79 -7.48
N MET A 515 -17.69 -22.51 -7.28
CA MET A 515 -17.60 -21.90 -5.96
C MET A 515 -19.01 -21.56 -5.45
N PRO A 516 -19.34 -21.82 -4.17
CA PRO A 516 -20.60 -21.35 -3.60
C PRO A 516 -20.70 -19.83 -3.71
N THR A 517 -21.68 -19.34 -4.49
CA THR A 517 -21.89 -17.91 -4.71
C THR A 517 -23.36 -17.54 -4.51
N TYR A 518 -23.61 -16.46 -3.77
CA TYR A 518 -24.90 -15.78 -3.68
C TYR A 518 -24.76 -14.38 -4.28
N SER A 519 -25.77 -13.88 -5.00
CA SER A 519 -25.68 -12.56 -5.64
C SER A 519 -26.99 -11.79 -5.48
N THR A 520 -26.90 -10.56 -4.97
CA THR A 520 -27.97 -9.56 -5.06
C THR A 520 -27.77 -8.65 -6.28
N ALA A 521 -26.64 -8.74 -6.96
CA ALA A 521 -26.34 -7.95 -8.15
C ALA A 521 -27.17 -8.43 -9.35
N THR A 522 -27.83 -7.50 -10.03
CA THR A 522 -28.73 -7.80 -11.14
C THR A 522 -28.05 -8.41 -12.37
N THR A 523 -26.76 -8.13 -12.58
CA THR A 523 -25.98 -8.57 -13.75
C THR A 523 -25.14 -9.81 -13.50
N GLU A 524 -24.89 -10.18 -12.24
CA GLU A 524 -24.00 -11.28 -11.87
C GLU A 524 -24.79 -12.42 -11.21
N ASN A 525 -24.63 -13.64 -11.72
CA ASN A 525 -25.29 -14.85 -11.21
C ASN A 525 -26.84 -14.81 -11.23
N LYS A 526 -27.40 -14.95 -12.45
CA LYS A 526 -28.85 -14.94 -12.74
C LYS A 526 -29.64 -16.04 -12.01
N ASP A 527 -28.97 -17.08 -11.50
CA ASP A 527 -29.55 -18.16 -10.71
C ASP A 527 -29.39 -17.92 -9.20
N ASN A 528 -29.79 -16.72 -8.73
CA ASN A 528 -29.80 -16.40 -7.30
C ASN A 528 -30.76 -17.34 -6.55
N HIS A 529 -30.20 -18.33 -5.85
CA HIS A 529 -30.96 -19.33 -5.12
C HIS A 529 -30.34 -19.60 -3.74
N LEU A 530 -30.80 -18.85 -2.74
CA LEU A 530 -30.31 -18.92 -1.35
C LEU A 530 -30.21 -20.36 -0.81
N ALA A 531 -31.19 -21.22 -1.11
CA ALA A 531 -31.18 -22.60 -0.66
C ALA A 531 -30.06 -23.44 -1.33
N LYS A 532 -29.71 -23.16 -2.59
CA LYS A 532 -28.58 -23.83 -3.29
C LYS A 532 -27.27 -23.38 -2.65
N PHE A 533 -27.13 -22.08 -2.42
CA PHE A 533 -25.98 -21.49 -1.73
C PHE A 533 -25.77 -22.12 -0.34
N ASN A 534 -26.79 -22.10 0.52
CA ASN A 534 -26.71 -22.67 1.86
C ASN A 534 -26.41 -24.18 1.84
N THR A 535 -27.01 -24.94 0.92
CA THR A 535 -26.71 -26.37 0.74
C THR A 535 -25.25 -26.60 0.36
N ALA A 536 -24.70 -25.77 -0.54
CA ALA A 536 -23.30 -25.88 -0.94
C ALA A 536 -22.36 -25.57 0.25
N LEU A 537 -22.68 -24.56 1.05
CA LEU A 537 -21.92 -24.19 2.25
C LEU A 537 -21.91 -25.29 3.32
N GLU A 538 -23.03 -25.98 3.54
CA GLU A 538 -23.13 -27.07 4.52
C GLU A 538 -22.15 -28.22 4.23
N THR A 539 -21.82 -28.46 2.96
CA THR A 539 -20.88 -29.54 2.58
C THR A 539 -19.43 -29.22 2.90
N LYS A 540 -19.06 -27.93 2.98
CA LYS A 540 -17.67 -27.45 3.03
C LYS A 540 -16.76 -28.08 1.97
N ALA A 541 -17.33 -28.50 0.85
CA ALA A 541 -16.63 -29.24 -0.20
C ALA A 541 -15.65 -28.33 -0.96
N VAL A 542 -16.00 -27.06 -1.13
CA VAL A 542 -15.14 -25.98 -1.63
C VAL A 542 -14.78 -25.07 -0.44
N PRO A 543 -13.52 -24.63 -0.30
CA PRO A 543 -13.03 -23.97 0.93
C PRO A 543 -13.42 -22.49 1.09
N TRP A 544 -13.92 -21.84 0.04
CA TRP A 544 -14.33 -20.43 0.05
C TRP A 544 -15.71 -20.28 -0.57
N PHE A 545 -16.38 -19.19 -0.24
CA PHE A 545 -17.64 -18.76 -0.84
C PHE A 545 -17.61 -17.28 -1.13
N GLU A 546 -18.56 -16.83 -1.94
CA GLU A 546 -18.66 -15.45 -2.39
C GLU A 546 -20.08 -14.91 -2.28
N ILE A 547 -20.19 -13.63 -1.95
CA ILE A 547 -21.43 -12.86 -1.94
C ILE A 547 -21.21 -11.61 -2.80
N LEU A 548 -22.02 -11.46 -3.83
CA LEU A 548 -21.91 -10.38 -4.82
C LEU A 548 -23.03 -9.36 -4.66
N GLY A 549 -22.67 -8.08 -4.54
CA GLY A 549 -23.60 -6.96 -4.38
C GLY A 549 -23.49 -5.97 -5.54
N GLU A 550 -24.28 -4.90 -5.49
CA GLU A 550 -24.28 -3.89 -6.56
C GLU A 550 -23.05 -2.97 -6.47
N LYS A 551 -22.60 -2.64 -5.25
CA LYS A 551 -21.47 -1.75 -4.99
C LYS A 551 -20.38 -2.40 -4.14
N PHE A 552 -20.64 -3.56 -3.54
CA PHE A 552 -19.74 -4.28 -2.66
C PHE A 552 -19.74 -5.79 -2.94
N ASN A 553 -18.58 -6.43 -2.85
CA ASN A 553 -18.40 -7.88 -2.94
C ASN A 553 -17.68 -8.43 -1.70
N LEU A 554 -17.92 -9.71 -1.40
CA LEU A 554 -17.29 -10.41 -0.28
C LEU A 554 -16.85 -11.82 -0.68
N THR A 555 -15.62 -12.20 -0.32
CA THR A 555 -15.10 -13.57 -0.53
C THR A 555 -14.52 -14.12 0.76
N TYR A 556 -15.23 -15.03 1.42
CA TYR A 556 -14.90 -15.51 2.76
C TYR A 556 -14.69 -17.03 2.82
N PRO A 557 -13.95 -17.53 3.82
CA PRO A 557 -13.73 -18.96 4.01
C PRO A 557 -15.02 -19.65 4.50
N VAL A 558 -15.28 -20.88 4.07
CA VAL A 558 -16.51 -21.62 4.45
C VAL A 558 -16.63 -21.91 5.95
N GLY A 559 -15.57 -21.75 6.73
CA GLY A 559 -15.62 -21.73 8.18
C GLY A 559 -16.58 -20.69 8.77
N MET A 560 -16.77 -19.57 8.06
CA MET A 560 -17.66 -18.46 8.43
C MET A 560 -19.08 -18.59 7.86
N ALA A 561 -19.39 -19.66 7.11
CA ALA A 561 -20.66 -19.83 6.41
C ALA A 561 -21.91 -19.59 7.28
N HIS A 562 -21.85 -19.95 8.56
CA HIS A 562 -22.98 -19.81 9.48
C HIS A 562 -23.36 -18.35 9.79
N LEU A 563 -22.43 -17.40 9.58
CA LEU A 563 -22.65 -15.96 9.72
C LEU A 563 -23.44 -15.38 8.53
N PHE A 564 -23.49 -16.08 7.40
CA PHE A 564 -24.03 -15.60 6.12
C PHE A 564 -25.18 -16.48 5.58
N THR A 565 -26.01 -17.00 6.46
CA THR A 565 -27.18 -17.83 6.07
C THR A 565 -28.28 -17.05 5.35
N ASP A 566 -28.31 -15.73 5.54
CA ASP A 566 -29.14 -14.77 4.83
C ASP A 566 -28.32 -13.51 4.49
N PRO A 567 -27.61 -13.49 3.35
CA PRO A 567 -26.72 -12.38 2.98
C PRO A 567 -27.41 -11.07 2.59
N GLU A 568 -28.69 -11.11 2.21
CA GLU A 568 -29.37 -9.97 1.56
C GLU A 568 -29.38 -8.69 2.42
N PRO A 569 -29.68 -8.73 3.74
CA PRO A 569 -29.64 -7.52 4.57
C PRO A 569 -28.23 -6.95 4.76
N ILE A 570 -27.20 -7.81 4.75
CA ILE A 570 -25.79 -7.41 4.89
C ILE A 570 -25.33 -6.65 3.64
N MET A 571 -25.60 -7.22 2.46
CA MET A 571 -25.26 -6.56 1.19
C MET A 571 -26.02 -5.26 1.00
N GLY A 572 -27.32 -5.24 1.35
CA GLY A 572 -28.12 -4.02 1.30
C GLY A 572 -27.57 -2.90 2.21
N ALA A 573 -27.09 -3.24 3.41
CA ALA A 573 -26.46 -2.27 4.31
C ALA A 573 -25.11 -1.75 3.76
N MET A 574 -24.27 -2.63 3.20
CA MET A 574 -23.00 -2.23 2.59
C MET A 574 -23.19 -1.37 1.33
N ASP A 575 -24.09 -1.76 0.43
CA ASP A 575 -24.41 -1.01 -0.79
C ASP A 575 -24.99 0.38 -0.47
N SER A 576 -25.76 0.48 0.62
CA SER A 576 -26.29 1.76 1.12
C SER A 576 -25.19 2.61 1.78
N SER A 577 -24.28 2.01 2.55
CA SER A 577 -23.13 2.69 3.16
C SER A 577 -22.25 3.35 2.10
N ILE A 578 -21.92 2.63 1.04
CA ILE A 578 -21.12 3.16 -0.07
C ILE A 578 -21.85 4.30 -0.80
N GLU A 579 -23.18 4.20 -0.93
CA GLU A 579 -23.99 5.25 -1.55
C GLU A 579 -24.02 6.54 -0.73
N VAL A 580 -24.28 6.45 0.58
CA VAL A 580 -24.28 7.65 1.45
C VAL A 580 -22.90 8.30 1.55
N ILE A 581 -21.82 7.51 1.44
CA ILE A 581 -20.45 8.05 1.32
C ILE A 581 -20.32 8.87 0.03
N ASN A 582 -20.77 8.35 -1.12
CA ASN A 582 -20.69 9.09 -2.39
C ASN A 582 -21.54 10.35 -2.38
N VAL A 583 -22.75 10.30 -1.81
CA VAL A 583 -23.62 11.47 -1.64
C VAL A 583 -22.90 12.52 -0.79
N MET A 584 -22.38 12.14 0.39
CA MET A 584 -21.63 13.05 1.26
C MET A 584 -20.40 13.63 0.56
N ALA A 585 -19.70 12.84 -0.25
CA ALA A 585 -18.54 13.27 -1.03
C ALA A 585 -18.91 14.10 -2.29
N GLY A 586 -20.19 14.33 -2.57
CA GLY A 586 -20.61 15.07 -3.78
C GLY A 586 -20.32 14.35 -5.09
N ARG A 587 -20.19 13.02 -5.04
CA ARG A 587 -19.91 12.13 -6.18
C ARG A 587 -21.18 11.49 -6.72
N PRO A 588 -21.17 10.98 -7.97
CA PRO A 588 -22.25 10.16 -8.48
C PRO A 588 -22.53 8.94 -7.57
N ALA A 589 -23.81 8.56 -7.45
CA ALA A 589 -24.18 7.35 -6.71
C ALA A 589 -23.69 6.07 -7.43
N GLU A 590 -23.65 6.09 -8.77
CA GLU A 590 -23.01 5.06 -9.57
C GLU A 590 -21.50 5.14 -9.42
N ARG A 591 -20.85 4.00 -9.17
CA ARG A 591 -19.40 3.90 -9.04
C ARG A 591 -18.81 3.25 -10.27
N PHE A 592 -17.60 3.68 -10.62
CA PHE A 592 -16.82 3.01 -11.65
C PHE A 592 -16.31 1.63 -11.21
N ARG A 593 -16.41 1.29 -9.91
CA ARG A 593 -15.98 0.00 -9.35
C ARG A 593 -16.76 -0.39 -8.09
N LYS A 594 -16.98 -1.70 -7.92
CA LYS A 594 -17.41 -2.32 -6.66
C LYS A 594 -16.24 -2.46 -5.69
N GLU A 595 -16.44 -2.08 -4.43
CA GLU A 595 -15.48 -2.40 -3.37
C GLU A 595 -15.53 -3.89 -3.03
N TRP A 596 -14.46 -4.43 -2.46
CA TRP A 596 -14.34 -5.86 -2.22
C TRP A 596 -13.68 -6.11 -0.88
N LEU A 597 -14.32 -6.88 -0.01
CA LEU A 597 -13.73 -7.35 1.24
C LEU A 597 -13.42 -8.84 1.18
N THR A 598 -12.23 -9.22 1.64
CA THR A 598 -11.82 -10.61 1.77
C THR A 598 -10.99 -10.77 3.03
N LEU A 599 -10.68 -12.02 3.35
CA LEU A 599 -9.72 -12.35 4.41
C LEU A 599 -8.44 -12.93 3.84
N ASP A 600 -7.36 -12.62 4.52
CA ASP A 600 -6.09 -13.32 4.41
C ASP A 600 -5.80 -14.07 5.73
N SER A 601 -4.77 -14.91 5.76
CA SER A 601 -4.36 -15.57 7.01
C SER A 601 -3.81 -14.55 8.02
N THR A 602 -3.13 -13.51 7.55
CA THR A 602 -2.65 -12.35 8.32
C THR A 602 -2.62 -11.12 7.43
N ILE A 603 -2.58 -9.94 8.01
CA ILE A 603 -2.53 -8.68 7.28
C ILE A 603 -1.10 -8.41 6.78
N ALA A 604 -0.98 -8.19 5.48
CA ALA A 604 0.29 -7.97 4.78
C ALA A 604 0.80 -6.52 4.92
N SER A 605 0.81 -6.00 6.14
CA SER A 605 1.20 -4.62 6.43
C SER A 605 1.70 -4.47 7.86
N VAL A 606 2.61 -3.52 8.09
CA VAL A 606 3.01 -3.12 9.45
C VAL A 606 1.89 -2.38 10.18
N ASN A 607 1.00 -1.73 9.42
CA ASN A 607 -0.28 -1.24 9.93
C ASN A 607 -1.31 -2.39 9.83
N PRO A 608 -1.97 -2.80 10.93
CA PRO A 608 -3.02 -3.83 10.92
C PRO A 608 -4.25 -3.45 10.08
N PHE A 609 -4.30 -2.29 9.43
CA PHE A 609 -5.41 -1.92 8.56
C PHE A 609 -4.94 -1.28 7.23
N PRO A 610 -4.58 -2.08 6.21
CA PRO A 610 -3.97 -1.57 4.99
C PRO A 610 -4.98 -0.93 4.03
N VAL A 611 -4.64 0.26 3.53
CA VAL A 611 -5.33 0.92 2.41
C VAL A 611 -5.09 0.13 1.13
N SER A 612 -6.08 -0.63 0.67
CA SER A 612 -5.89 -1.62 -0.40
C SER A 612 -7.16 -1.87 -1.23
N TYR A 613 -7.03 -2.58 -2.34
CA TYR A 613 -8.15 -3.20 -3.06
C TYR A 613 -7.72 -4.60 -3.53
N PRO A 614 -8.42 -5.68 -3.12
CA PRO A 614 -9.49 -5.72 -2.10
C PRO A 614 -9.06 -5.19 -0.73
N TRP A 615 -10.04 -4.92 0.15
CA TRP A 615 -9.83 -4.74 1.59
C TRP A 615 -9.56 -6.10 2.23
N PHE A 616 -8.57 -6.15 3.13
CA PHE A 616 -8.14 -7.40 3.77
C PHE A 616 -8.33 -7.32 5.28
N GLY A 617 -9.18 -8.21 5.82
CA GLY A 617 -9.13 -8.61 7.22
C GLY A 617 -8.21 -9.82 7.43
N ALA A 618 -8.00 -10.20 8.69
CA ALA A 618 -7.07 -11.26 9.07
C ALA A 618 -7.76 -12.44 9.79
N LEU A 619 -7.47 -13.68 9.38
CA LEU A 619 -7.93 -14.88 10.10
C LEU A 619 -7.22 -15.12 11.44
N ASN A 620 -6.08 -14.48 11.69
CA ASN A 620 -5.42 -14.55 13.00
C ASN A 620 -6.01 -13.58 14.04
N GLU A 621 -6.92 -12.68 13.63
CA GLU A 621 -7.65 -11.77 14.52
C GLU A 621 -8.97 -12.35 15.03
N VAL A 622 -9.46 -13.44 14.43
CA VAL A 622 -10.76 -14.04 14.78
C VAL A 622 -10.64 -15.06 15.91
N VAL A 623 -11.69 -15.16 16.75
CA VAL A 623 -11.70 -16.01 17.94
C VAL A 623 -11.89 -17.49 17.56
N GLY A 624 -11.01 -18.37 18.06
CA GLY A 624 -11.17 -19.83 17.99
C GLY A 624 -9.89 -20.63 17.70
N ASP A 625 -10.01 -21.96 17.72
CA ASP A 625 -8.94 -22.89 17.32
C ASP A 625 -8.98 -23.11 15.78
N VAL A 626 -8.65 -22.07 15.01
CA VAL A 626 -8.66 -22.13 13.53
C VAL A 626 -7.34 -22.72 13.02
N ARG A 627 -7.39 -23.86 12.33
CA ARG A 627 -6.21 -24.49 11.69
C ARG A 627 -6.31 -24.48 10.18
N THR A 628 -7.53 -24.55 9.65
CA THR A 628 -7.86 -24.50 8.23
C THR A 628 -9.02 -23.55 8.00
N VAL A 629 -9.16 -23.07 6.76
CA VAL A 629 -10.31 -22.24 6.35
C VAL A 629 -11.68 -22.93 6.46
N LYS A 630 -11.72 -24.25 6.73
CA LYS A 630 -12.96 -25.02 6.91
C LYS A 630 -13.39 -25.17 8.37
N ASP A 631 -12.49 -24.89 9.31
CA ASP A 631 -12.78 -24.95 10.73
C ASP A 631 -13.85 -23.91 11.09
N PHE A 632 -14.57 -24.13 12.18
CA PHE A 632 -15.59 -23.18 12.62
C PHE A 632 -14.91 -21.88 13.06
N ILE A 633 -15.31 -20.75 12.49
CA ILE A 633 -14.77 -19.44 12.80
C ILE A 633 -15.88 -18.60 13.42
N GLU A 634 -15.80 -18.33 14.73
CA GLU A 634 -16.91 -17.77 15.52
C GLU A 634 -17.33 -16.37 15.10
N ASP A 635 -16.39 -15.55 14.64
CA ASP A 635 -16.56 -14.14 14.34
C ASP A 635 -15.76 -13.73 13.10
N ASP A 636 -16.19 -12.70 12.38
CA ASP A 636 -15.54 -12.20 11.16
C ASP A 636 -14.64 -10.96 11.38
N GLY A 637 -14.29 -10.67 12.63
CA GLY A 637 -13.28 -9.69 13.01
C GLY A 637 -13.74 -8.24 12.93
N ALA A 638 -12.79 -7.31 13.06
CA ALA A 638 -13.04 -5.87 13.06
C ALA A 638 -13.59 -5.35 11.72
N TRP A 639 -13.26 -6.03 10.61
CA TRP A 639 -13.69 -5.69 9.26
C TRP A 639 -15.12 -6.16 8.92
N SER A 640 -15.89 -6.62 9.90
CA SER A 640 -17.21 -7.23 9.69
C SER A 640 -18.20 -6.29 9.00
N PRO A 641 -18.84 -6.71 7.88
CA PRO A 641 -19.99 -6.01 7.33
C PRO A 641 -21.31 -6.34 8.06
N ILE A 642 -21.32 -7.35 8.94
CA ILE A 642 -22.54 -7.88 9.59
C ILE A 642 -23.15 -6.84 10.52
N ASP A 643 -22.32 -6.11 11.26
CA ASP A 643 -22.76 -5.12 12.26
C ASP A 643 -23.68 -4.06 11.63
N LEU A 644 -23.45 -3.73 10.35
CA LEU A 644 -24.25 -2.74 9.63
C LEU A 644 -25.68 -3.19 9.35
N ALA A 645 -25.88 -4.50 9.16
CA ALA A 645 -27.21 -5.07 8.94
C ALA A 645 -28.12 -4.90 10.18
N SER A 646 -27.51 -4.75 11.35
CA SER A 646 -28.24 -4.56 12.61
C SER A 646 -28.90 -3.19 12.76
N LYS A 647 -28.46 -2.20 11.97
CA LYS A 647 -28.94 -0.81 11.99
C LYS A 647 -28.88 -0.13 13.37
N SER A 648 -27.92 -0.52 14.21
CA SER A 648 -27.69 0.07 15.53
C SER A 648 -26.19 0.13 15.85
N VAL A 649 -25.74 1.29 16.34
CA VAL A 649 -24.36 1.49 16.81
C VAL A 649 -23.98 0.60 18.00
N SER A 650 -24.97 0.08 18.75
CA SER A 650 -24.73 -0.82 19.90
C SER A 650 -24.11 -2.17 19.52
N ASN A 651 -24.18 -2.53 18.24
CA ASN A 651 -23.68 -3.80 17.73
C ASN A 651 -22.36 -3.63 16.97
N LEU A 652 -21.83 -2.40 16.88
CA LEU A 652 -20.50 -2.18 16.32
C LEU A 652 -19.46 -2.87 17.20
N LYS A 653 -18.59 -3.65 16.58
CA LYS A 653 -17.41 -4.20 17.25
C LYS A 653 -16.40 -3.12 17.63
N ASP A 654 -15.59 -3.44 18.63
CA ASP A 654 -14.44 -2.63 19.00
C ASP A 654 -13.51 -2.45 17.80
N GLY A 655 -13.08 -1.21 17.54
CA GLY A 655 -12.21 -0.88 16.41
C GLY A 655 -12.92 -0.58 15.08
N ALA A 656 -14.25 -0.66 14.99
CA ALA A 656 -14.97 -0.36 13.74
C ALA A 656 -14.65 1.04 13.16
N HIS A 657 -14.43 2.03 14.03
CA HIS A 657 -14.04 3.38 13.59
C HIS A 657 -12.64 3.44 12.96
N VAL A 658 -11.72 2.55 13.36
CA VAL A 658 -10.38 2.40 12.77
C VAL A 658 -10.50 1.81 11.37
N VAL A 659 -11.34 0.79 11.20
CA VAL A 659 -11.62 0.22 9.88
C VAL A 659 -12.16 1.28 8.91
N TRP A 660 -13.15 2.07 9.34
CA TRP A 660 -13.70 3.14 8.49
C TRP A 660 -12.72 4.29 8.24
N HIS A 661 -11.81 4.57 9.18
CA HIS A 661 -10.71 5.52 8.96
C HIS A 661 -9.82 5.07 7.80
N GLU A 662 -9.44 3.80 7.78
CA GLU A 662 -8.51 3.23 6.80
C GLU A 662 -9.18 3.04 5.42
N ILE A 663 -10.45 2.65 5.42
CA ILE A 663 -11.30 2.71 4.22
C ILE A 663 -11.46 4.16 3.74
N GLY A 664 -11.47 5.13 4.64
CA GLY A 664 -11.53 6.57 4.31
C GLY A 664 -10.34 7.00 3.46
N HIS A 665 -9.14 6.50 3.75
CA HIS A 665 -7.97 6.73 2.90
C HIS A 665 -8.14 6.13 1.50
N ALA A 666 -8.76 4.95 1.40
CA ALA A 666 -9.05 4.33 0.10
C ALA A 666 -10.07 5.12 -0.74
N HIS A 667 -10.84 6.02 -0.12
CA HIS A 667 -11.90 6.81 -0.77
C HIS A 667 -11.48 8.22 -1.20
N ASN A 668 -10.33 8.74 -0.76
CA ASN A 668 -9.81 10.08 -1.11
C ASN A 668 -10.89 11.17 -1.04
N LEU A 669 -11.47 11.42 0.15
CA LEU A 669 -12.57 12.38 0.27
C LEU A 669 -12.19 13.78 -0.24
N PRO A 670 -13.08 14.47 -0.99
CA PRO A 670 -12.83 15.80 -1.51
C PRO A 670 -12.93 16.88 -0.43
N THR A 671 -11.98 16.86 0.48
CA THR A 671 -11.84 17.76 1.64
C THR A 671 -10.45 18.39 1.66
N ALA A 672 -10.28 19.47 2.43
CA ALA A 672 -9.10 20.33 2.35
C ALA A 672 -7.80 19.62 2.75
N GLY A 673 -7.93 18.52 3.50
CA GLY A 673 -6.80 17.80 4.06
C GLY A 673 -6.18 16.73 3.17
N PHE A 674 -6.90 16.17 2.18
CA PHE A 674 -6.43 14.96 1.50
C PHE A 674 -5.40 15.28 0.39
N GLU A 675 -5.81 15.86 -0.75
CA GLU A 675 -4.83 16.21 -1.82
C GLU A 675 -4.19 17.58 -1.60
N ALA A 676 -4.92 18.55 -1.03
CA ALA A 676 -4.40 19.89 -0.79
C ALA A 676 -3.49 19.98 0.46
N GLY A 677 -3.45 18.92 1.28
CA GLY A 677 -2.57 18.83 2.46
C GLY A 677 -2.79 19.91 3.51
N VAL A 678 -3.96 20.57 3.53
CA VAL A 678 -4.21 21.71 4.42
C VAL A 678 -4.25 21.23 5.87
N CYS A 679 -3.20 21.60 6.61
CA CYS A 679 -3.08 21.38 8.06
C CYS A 679 -3.20 19.91 8.47
N ASN A 680 -2.86 19.01 7.54
CA ASN A 680 -2.96 17.55 7.70
C ASN A 680 -4.35 17.05 8.11
N GLU A 681 -5.41 17.74 7.68
CA GLU A 681 -6.80 17.30 7.92
C GLU A 681 -7.14 15.98 7.20
N GLY A 682 -6.26 15.47 6.32
CA GLY A 682 -6.47 14.20 5.60
C GLY A 682 -6.67 13.04 6.57
N GLU A 683 -5.81 12.95 7.59
CA GLU A 683 -5.86 11.96 8.69
C GLU A 683 -7.04 12.14 9.65
N SER A 684 -7.85 13.19 9.45
CA SER A 684 -9.00 13.49 10.30
C SER A 684 -10.31 13.35 9.54
N ASN A 685 -10.38 13.89 8.33
CA ASN A 685 -11.59 13.89 7.53
C ASN A 685 -11.97 12.49 7.06
N VAL A 686 -11.02 11.54 7.02
CA VAL A 686 -11.33 10.11 6.77
C VAL A 686 -12.33 9.52 7.77
N HIS A 687 -12.44 10.05 8.99
CA HIS A 687 -13.46 9.65 9.97
C HIS A 687 -14.90 10.01 9.55
N LEU A 688 -15.09 10.89 8.55
CA LEU A 688 -16.42 11.24 8.04
C LEU A 688 -17.18 10.04 7.47
N LEU A 689 -16.49 9.01 6.98
CA LEU A 689 -17.13 7.77 6.53
C LEU A 689 -17.91 7.13 7.68
N ALA A 690 -17.27 6.95 8.84
CA ALA A 690 -17.92 6.42 10.02
C ALA A 690 -19.08 7.34 10.46
N THR A 691 -18.87 8.66 10.49
CA THR A 691 -19.92 9.61 10.89
C THR A 691 -21.17 9.49 10.02
N VAL A 692 -21.04 9.51 8.68
CA VAL A 692 -22.20 9.42 7.78
C VAL A 692 -22.87 8.05 7.85
N ILE A 693 -22.11 6.96 7.95
CA ILE A 693 -22.67 5.61 8.07
C ILE A 693 -23.43 5.46 9.38
N TYR A 694 -22.85 5.89 10.51
CA TYR A 694 -23.50 5.72 11.81
C TYR A 694 -24.78 6.54 11.90
N ASN A 695 -24.80 7.73 11.30
CA ASN A 695 -26.00 8.55 11.24
C ASN A 695 -27.07 8.02 10.27
N GLN A 696 -26.70 7.71 9.03
CA GLN A 696 -27.66 7.38 7.96
C GLN A 696 -28.05 5.90 7.90
N ILE A 697 -27.15 4.99 8.29
CA ILE A 697 -27.35 3.53 8.20
C ILE A 697 -27.69 2.94 9.56
N LEU A 698 -27.00 3.37 10.62
CA LEU A 698 -27.20 2.86 11.99
C LEU A 698 -28.17 3.70 12.83
N ASN A 699 -28.79 4.72 12.23
CA ASN A 699 -29.80 5.58 12.83
C ASN A 699 -29.36 6.27 14.13
N ALA A 700 -28.05 6.50 14.33
CA ALA A 700 -27.58 7.30 15.44
C ALA A 700 -27.92 8.78 15.21
N ASP A 701 -28.26 9.51 16.28
CA ASP A 701 -28.24 10.96 16.23
C ASP A 701 -26.80 11.45 15.93
N MET A 702 -26.68 12.69 15.43
CA MET A 702 -25.38 13.18 14.96
C MET A 702 -24.33 13.28 16.08
N ASP A 703 -24.72 13.58 17.32
CA ASP A 703 -23.78 13.66 18.44
C ASP A 703 -23.22 12.27 18.77
N THR A 704 -24.08 11.25 18.81
CA THR A 704 -23.67 9.85 18.96
C THR A 704 -22.81 9.37 17.79
N ALA A 705 -23.19 9.70 16.55
CA ALA A 705 -22.41 9.33 15.37
C ALA A 705 -21.02 9.97 15.38
N LEU A 706 -20.91 11.24 15.75
CA LEU A 706 -19.65 11.96 15.87
C LEU A 706 -18.76 11.34 16.94
N ARG A 707 -19.31 11.10 18.14
CA ARG A 707 -18.60 10.46 19.26
C ARG A 707 -17.96 9.14 18.88
N LEU A 708 -18.73 8.28 18.21
CA LEU A 708 -18.28 6.93 17.88
C LEU A 708 -17.43 6.87 16.62
N SER A 709 -17.38 7.93 15.82
CA SER A 709 -16.64 7.97 14.55
C SER A 709 -15.12 8.06 14.69
N GLY A 710 -14.60 8.34 15.89
CA GLY A 710 -13.17 8.39 16.16
C GLY A 710 -12.82 8.04 17.62
N PHE A 711 -11.54 8.05 17.95
CA PHE A 711 -11.03 7.53 19.22
C PHE A 711 -11.24 8.45 20.44
N GLN A 712 -11.52 9.75 20.23
CA GLN A 712 -11.63 10.71 21.33
C GLN A 712 -12.97 10.62 22.09
N ASP A 713 -13.98 9.93 21.56
CA ASP A 713 -15.34 9.89 22.13
C ASP A 713 -15.93 11.30 22.38
N TYR A 714 -15.66 12.22 21.46
CA TYR A 714 -16.11 13.61 21.57
C TYR A 714 -17.38 13.85 20.76
N GLY A 715 -18.42 14.34 21.45
CA GLY A 715 -19.59 14.90 20.79
C GLY A 715 -19.31 16.33 20.36
N PHE A 716 -20.36 17.03 19.97
CA PHE A 716 -20.28 18.45 19.60
C PHE A 716 -19.77 19.30 20.75
N LYS A 717 -20.24 19.05 21.97
CA LYS A 717 -19.82 19.82 23.16
C LYS A 717 -18.33 19.65 23.47
N GLU A 718 -17.86 18.41 23.53
CA GLU A 718 -16.44 18.12 23.82
C GLU A 718 -15.53 18.63 22.70
N SER A 719 -15.93 18.47 21.43
CA SER A 719 -15.20 19.00 20.28
C SER A 719 -15.16 20.53 20.27
N ALA A 720 -16.25 21.19 20.65
CA ALA A 720 -16.32 22.64 20.79
C ALA A 720 -15.39 23.14 21.90
N LEU A 721 -15.40 22.49 23.08
CA LEU A 721 -14.46 22.81 24.16
C LEU A 721 -13.02 22.60 23.71
N ASP A 722 -12.70 21.49 23.05
CA ASP A 722 -11.37 21.22 22.50
C ASP A 722 -10.92 22.29 21.49
N THR A 723 -11.85 22.77 20.66
CA THR A 723 -11.63 23.89 19.74
C THR A 723 -11.34 25.18 20.48
N MET A 724 -12.12 25.52 21.51
CA MET A 724 -11.93 26.76 22.26
C MET A 724 -10.64 26.80 23.09
N PHE A 725 -10.15 25.64 23.52
CA PHE A 725 -8.85 25.49 24.17
C PHE A 725 -7.66 25.51 23.20
N SER A 726 -7.87 25.70 21.89
CA SER A 726 -6.77 25.95 20.96
C SER A 726 -6.22 27.38 21.12
N PRO A 727 -4.89 27.57 21.21
CA PRO A 727 -4.28 28.89 21.15
C PRO A 727 -4.54 29.62 19.82
N SER A 728 -4.55 28.88 18.70
CA SER A 728 -4.87 29.43 17.38
C SER A 728 -6.30 29.93 17.34
N TRP A 729 -7.25 29.18 17.90
CA TRP A 729 -8.63 29.64 18.04
C TRP A 729 -8.73 30.87 18.95
N GLN A 730 -8.08 30.89 20.11
CA GLN A 730 -8.10 32.06 21.01
C GLN A 730 -7.54 33.33 20.34
N SER A 731 -6.54 33.18 19.46
CA SER A 731 -5.90 34.28 18.73
C SER A 731 -6.51 34.61 17.36
N ASN A 732 -7.63 33.95 16.99
CA ASN A 732 -8.28 34.12 15.68
C ASN A 732 -7.40 33.80 14.47
N GLN A 733 -6.62 32.74 14.62
CA GLN A 733 -5.81 32.16 13.57
C GLN A 733 -6.41 30.85 13.08
N ARG A 734 -6.07 30.49 11.84
CA ARG A 734 -6.37 29.18 11.29
C ARG A 734 -5.66 28.13 12.13
N MET A 735 -6.42 27.20 12.73
CA MET A 735 -5.88 26.12 13.54
C MET A 735 -5.10 25.15 12.66
N CYS A 736 -3.81 24.93 12.94
CA CYS A 736 -2.97 23.99 12.18
C CYS A 736 -1.90 23.37 13.06
N LEU A 737 -1.03 24.20 13.64
CA LEU A 737 0.03 23.79 14.54
C LEU A 737 0.02 24.74 15.74
N ASP A 738 0.09 24.19 16.94
CA ASP A 738 0.33 24.94 18.17
C ASP A 738 1.71 24.58 18.75
N ALA A 739 1.96 25.00 20.00
CA ALA A 739 3.23 24.75 20.67
C ALA A 739 3.46 23.28 21.05
N TRP A 740 2.42 22.45 21.01
CA TRP A 740 2.47 21.05 21.41
C TRP A 740 2.41 20.12 20.19
N ASP A 741 1.56 20.40 19.21
CA ASP A 741 1.36 19.51 18.06
C ASP A 741 0.44 20.12 16.97
N ASN A 742 0.05 19.30 16.00
CA ASN A 742 -1.00 19.58 15.03
C ASN A 742 -2.39 19.65 15.68
N GLU A 743 -3.12 20.72 15.42
CA GLU A 743 -4.40 21.02 16.05
C GLU A 743 -5.60 20.36 15.36
N MET A 744 -5.40 19.80 14.16
CA MET A 744 -6.45 19.25 13.31
C MET A 744 -6.27 17.75 13.07
N GLN A 745 -5.05 17.26 12.90
CA GLN A 745 -4.71 15.86 12.63
C GLN A 745 -5.10 14.94 13.80
N TYR A 746 -5.87 13.90 13.50
CA TYR A 746 -6.45 12.99 14.50
C TYR A 746 -7.24 13.74 15.59
N GLN A 747 -7.92 14.85 15.25
CA GLN A 747 -8.73 15.61 16.20
C GLN A 747 -10.18 15.72 15.72
N THR A 748 -11.14 15.31 16.56
CA THR A 748 -12.58 15.25 16.27
C THR A 748 -13.12 16.61 15.82
N ARG A 749 -12.60 17.70 16.38
CA ARG A 749 -12.92 19.07 15.96
C ARG A 749 -12.76 19.32 14.45
N SER A 750 -11.88 18.59 13.76
CA SER A 750 -11.65 18.71 12.32
C SER A 750 -12.86 18.27 11.51
N TRP A 751 -13.38 17.06 11.76
CA TRP A 751 -14.55 16.55 11.04
C TRP A 751 -15.88 16.94 11.69
N ALA A 752 -15.88 17.36 12.96
CA ALA A 752 -17.04 17.96 13.64
C ALA A 752 -17.58 19.18 12.88
N ARG A 753 -16.72 19.96 12.21
CA ARG A 753 -17.11 21.07 11.35
C ARG A 753 -18.08 20.65 10.24
N ILE A 754 -17.81 19.51 9.60
CA ILE A 754 -18.64 18.98 8.51
C ILE A 754 -19.87 18.27 9.08
N ALA A 755 -19.72 17.56 10.20
CA ALA A 755 -20.85 16.97 10.93
C ALA A 755 -21.86 18.03 11.40
N GLU A 756 -21.40 19.22 11.81
CA GLU A 756 -22.24 20.36 12.18
C GLU A 756 -23.09 20.84 10.98
N ILE A 757 -22.46 20.98 9.81
CA ILE A 757 -23.18 21.36 8.59
C ILE A 757 -24.22 20.29 8.22
N ALA A 758 -23.87 19.00 8.36
CA ALA A 758 -24.81 17.91 8.13
C ALA A 758 -25.98 17.89 9.13
N ASP A 759 -25.74 18.17 10.41
CA ASP A 759 -26.79 18.21 11.44
C ASP A 759 -27.77 19.37 11.21
N LEU A 760 -27.25 20.53 10.84
CA LEU A 760 -28.06 21.74 10.63
C LEU A 760 -28.80 21.72 9.29
N TYR A 761 -28.19 21.17 8.23
CA TYR A 761 -28.68 21.36 6.86
C TYR A 761 -28.82 20.06 6.04
N GLY A 762 -28.37 18.92 6.54
CA GLY A 762 -28.44 17.62 5.87
C GLY A 762 -27.16 17.21 5.12
N TRP A 763 -26.97 15.90 4.94
CA TRP A 763 -25.81 15.35 4.23
C TRP A 763 -25.81 15.67 2.74
N GLU A 764 -26.97 15.90 2.13
CA GLU A 764 -27.08 16.33 0.74
C GLU A 764 -26.48 17.73 0.53
N VAL A 765 -26.63 18.61 1.52
CA VAL A 765 -25.99 19.94 1.48
C VAL A 765 -24.47 19.82 1.58
N VAL A 766 -23.97 18.93 2.46
CA VAL A 766 -22.53 18.60 2.52
C VAL A 766 -22.04 18.05 1.16
N GLY A 767 -22.81 17.15 0.56
CA GLY A 767 -22.57 16.64 -0.78
C GLY A 767 -22.45 17.74 -1.83
N GLU A 768 -23.38 18.70 -1.84
CA GLU A 768 -23.33 19.83 -2.78
C GLU A 768 -22.12 20.74 -2.58
N ILE A 769 -21.65 20.91 -1.34
CA ILE A 769 -20.40 21.63 -1.04
C ILE A 769 -19.20 20.89 -1.63
N HIS A 770 -19.09 19.59 -1.33
CA HIS A 770 -18.00 18.75 -1.83
C HIS A 770 -18.04 18.57 -3.35
N ARG A 771 -19.22 18.58 -3.96
CA ARG A 771 -19.40 18.44 -5.41
C ARG A 771 -18.67 19.52 -6.21
N VAL A 772 -18.51 20.72 -5.66
CA VAL A 772 -17.70 21.78 -6.28
C VAL A 772 -16.27 21.30 -6.50
N PHE A 773 -15.69 20.65 -5.49
CA PHE A 773 -14.29 20.19 -5.49
C PHE A 773 -14.09 18.85 -6.16
N TYR A 774 -15.12 18.00 -6.17
CA TYR A 774 -15.18 16.89 -7.11
C TYR A 774 -15.10 17.40 -8.56
N GLN A 775 -15.76 18.50 -8.93
CA GLN A 775 -15.78 18.98 -10.33
C GLN A 775 -14.53 19.73 -10.80
N ILE A 776 -13.76 20.32 -9.88
CA ILE A 776 -12.58 21.15 -10.21
C ILE A 776 -11.25 20.54 -9.71
N GLY A 777 -11.29 19.38 -9.06
CA GLY A 777 -10.17 18.74 -8.41
C GLY A 777 -9.94 19.21 -6.96
N THR A 778 -9.57 18.26 -6.09
CA THR A 778 -9.46 18.50 -4.64
C THR A 778 -8.13 19.16 -4.25
N ALA A 779 -7.08 18.98 -5.04
CA ALA A 779 -5.84 19.78 -4.96
C ALA A 779 -6.08 21.30 -5.12
N SER A 780 -7.18 21.71 -5.75
CA SER A 780 -7.58 23.12 -5.89
C SER A 780 -8.26 23.68 -4.65
N MET A 781 -8.57 22.83 -3.64
CA MET A 781 -9.31 23.25 -2.46
C MET A 781 -8.49 24.17 -1.56
N LYS A 782 -9.10 25.30 -1.18
CA LYS A 782 -8.55 26.26 -0.23
C LYS A 782 -9.62 26.67 0.75
N ASP A 783 -9.27 26.87 2.02
CA ASP A 783 -10.21 27.23 3.09
C ASP A 783 -11.21 28.32 2.67
N GLN A 784 -10.73 29.42 2.09
CA GLN A 784 -11.57 30.56 1.73
C GLN A 784 -12.51 30.26 0.56
N ASP A 785 -12.06 29.43 -0.39
CA ASP A 785 -12.87 29.01 -1.53
C ASP A 785 -13.91 27.98 -1.10
N THR A 786 -13.57 27.09 -0.16
CA THR A 786 -14.52 26.17 0.48
C THR A 786 -15.62 26.92 1.23
N ILE A 787 -15.25 27.94 2.01
CA ILE A 787 -16.23 28.80 2.69
C ILE A 787 -17.12 29.51 1.65
N LEU A 788 -16.52 30.10 0.62
CA LEU A 788 -17.24 30.90 -0.38
C LEU A 788 -18.19 30.05 -1.22
N TRP A 789 -17.67 29.02 -1.90
CA TRP A 789 -18.45 28.17 -2.78
C TRP A 789 -19.38 27.25 -2.01
N GLY A 790 -18.94 26.74 -0.86
CA GLY A 790 -19.79 25.95 0.02
C GLY A 790 -20.99 26.76 0.51
N SER A 791 -20.79 28.00 0.95
CA SER A 791 -21.90 28.89 1.34
C SER A 791 -22.87 29.14 0.19
N ARG A 792 -22.36 29.40 -1.02
CA ARG A 792 -23.20 29.58 -2.21
C ARG A 792 -23.99 28.33 -2.54
N ARG A 793 -23.38 27.14 -2.40
CA ARG A 793 -24.07 25.88 -2.69
C ARG A 793 -25.10 25.49 -1.66
N ALA A 794 -24.79 25.72 -0.38
CA ALA A 794 -25.74 25.54 0.71
C ALA A 794 -26.84 26.63 0.74
N ASN A 795 -26.67 27.72 -0.03
CA ASN A 795 -27.52 28.91 -0.01
C ASN A 795 -27.67 29.51 1.40
N VAL A 796 -26.59 29.45 2.17
CA VAL A 796 -26.49 30.00 3.54
C VAL A 796 -25.06 30.46 3.77
N ASN A 797 -24.87 31.55 4.48
CA ASN A 797 -23.56 32.05 4.84
C ASN A 797 -22.92 31.16 5.91
N LEU A 798 -22.09 30.20 5.50
CA LEU A 798 -21.40 29.25 6.38
C LEU A 798 -20.16 29.85 7.07
N ALA A 799 -19.77 31.08 6.75
CA ALA A 799 -18.60 31.75 7.33
C ALA A 799 -18.54 31.66 8.87
N PRO A 800 -19.64 31.86 9.63
CA PRO A 800 -19.62 31.74 11.10
C PRO A 800 -19.35 30.32 11.61
N ILE A 801 -19.80 29.29 10.89
CA ILE A 801 -19.55 27.88 11.25
C ILE A 801 -18.07 27.56 11.08
N PHE A 802 -17.49 27.92 9.94
CA PHE A 802 -16.05 27.73 9.70
C PHE A 802 -15.19 28.56 10.68
N ASP A 803 -15.59 29.79 10.99
CA ASP A 803 -14.91 30.65 11.96
C ASP A 803 -14.86 30.03 13.36
N PHE A 804 -15.99 29.48 13.82
CA PHE A 804 -16.03 28.76 15.09
C PHE A 804 -15.13 27.52 15.06
N TRP A 805 -15.20 26.71 14.01
CA TRP A 805 -14.40 25.48 13.89
C TRP A 805 -12.96 25.70 13.40
N GLY A 806 -12.38 26.86 13.70
CA GLY A 806 -10.94 27.09 13.54
C GLY A 806 -10.47 27.49 12.14
N VAL A 807 -11.39 27.82 11.23
CA VAL A 807 -11.11 28.26 9.85
C VAL A 807 -11.67 29.67 9.61
N PRO A 808 -11.00 30.72 10.13
CA PRO A 808 -11.54 32.07 10.08
C PRO A 808 -11.65 32.59 8.63
N PRO A 809 -12.82 33.12 8.22
CA PRO A 809 -12.97 33.74 6.92
C PRO A 809 -12.30 35.11 6.87
N THR A 810 -11.59 35.37 5.77
CA THR A 810 -11.00 36.69 5.51
C THR A 810 -12.07 37.76 5.34
N THR A 811 -11.69 39.02 5.52
CA THR A 811 -12.57 40.17 5.24
C THR A 811 -13.15 40.12 3.84
N ALA A 812 -12.36 39.71 2.84
CA ALA A 812 -12.82 39.60 1.46
C ALA A 812 -13.92 38.52 1.31
N THR A 813 -13.73 37.36 1.94
CA THR A 813 -14.73 36.28 1.96
C THR A 813 -16.03 36.74 2.62
N ARG A 814 -15.96 37.39 3.79
CA ARG A 814 -17.15 37.91 4.49
C ARG A 814 -17.94 38.91 3.65
N VAL A 815 -17.25 39.85 2.99
CA VAL A 815 -17.89 40.83 2.10
C VAL A 815 -18.63 40.14 0.94
N ARG A 816 -18.04 39.09 0.36
CA ARG A 816 -18.66 38.34 -0.75
C ARG A 816 -19.87 37.50 -0.32
N LEU A 817 -19.97 37.16 0.96
CA LEU A 817 -21.05 36.32 1.51
C LEU A 817 -22.16 37.12 2.20
N ALA A 818 -21.99 38.43 2.38
CA ALA A 818 -22.95 39.28 3.09
C ALA A 818 -24.37 39.33 2.48
N GLY A 819 -24.53 38.90 1.23
CA GLY A 819 -25.84 38.80 0.56
C GLY A 819 -26.57 37.47 0.73
N LEU A 820 -25.93 36.44 1.29
CA LEU A 820 -26.56 35.14 1.54
C LEU A 820 -27.34 35.14 2.86
N PRO A 821 -28.36 34.27 3.00
CA PRO A 821 -29.04 34.07 4.28
C PRO A 821 -28.06 33.75 5.41
N PRO A 822 -28.20 34.35 6.60
CA PRO A 822 -27.35 34.01 7.75
C PRO A 822 -27.63 32.60 8.26
N ALA A 823 -26.62 31.94 8.84
CA ALA A 823 -26.72 30.63 9.49
C ALA A 823 -27.43 30.72 10.86
N THR A 824 -28.71 31.10 10.88
CA THR A 824 -29.47 31.38 12.12
C THR A 824 -29.59 30.18 13.04
N GLU A 825 -29.68 28.99 12.48
CA GLU A 825 -29.79 27.70 13.16
C GLU A 825 -28.54 27.40 14.00
N PHE A 826 -27.37 27.96 13.59
CA PHE A 826 -26.13 27.80 14.33
C PHE A 826 -26.07 28.65 15.62
N ILE A 827 -26.95 29.65 15.79
CA ILE A 827 -26.98 30.48 17.01
C ILE A 827 -27.30 29.61 18.23
N GLU A 828 -28.30 28.74 18.15
CA GLU A 828 -28.68 27.85 19.26
C GLU A 828 -27.52 26.92 19.63
N ARG A 829 -26.77 26.46 18.62
CA ARG A 829 -25.58 25.63 18.84
C ARG A 829 -24.44 26.39 19.52
N LEU A 830 -24.19 27.63 19.10
CA LEU A 830 -23.20 28.51 19.73
C LEU A 830 -23.58 28.86 21.18
N GLU A 831 -24.87 29.10 21.46
CA GLU A 831 -25.37 29.33 22.82
C GLU A 831 -25.16 28.08 23.70
N PHE A 832 -25.45 26.89 23.17
CA PHE A 832 -25.13 25.63 23.84
C PHE A 832 -23.63 25.46 24.15
N TYR A 833 -22.74 25.79 23.21
CA TYR A 833 -21.29 25.76 23.44
C TYR A 833 -20.85 26.80 24.48
N ARG A 834 -21.46 27.98 24.46
CA ARG A 834 -21.19 29.06 25.42
C ARG A 834 -21.56 28.65 26.84
N GLU A 835 -22.69 27.98 27.02
CA GLU A 835 -23.15 27.46 28.31
C GLU A 835 -22.24 26.33 28.85
N ALA A 836 -21.52 25.63 27.96
CA ALA A 836 -20.59 24.57 28.36
C ALA A 836 -19.24 25.09 28.89
N ILE A 837 -18.93 26.38 28.72
CA ILE A 837 -17.66 26.98 29.17
C ILE A 837 -17.60 26.97 30.70
N PRO A 838 -16.53 26.42 31.31
CA PRO A 838 -16.42 26.31 32.77
C PRO A 838 -16.33 27.68 33.44
N GLU A 839 -17.10 27.90 34.52
CA GLU A 839 -17.12 29.17 35.26
C GLU A 839 -16.28 29.11 36.54
N THR A 840 -16.07 27.91 37.05
CA THR A 840 -15.26 27.68 38.25
C THR A 840 -14.01 26.87 37.92
N ARG A 841 -12.96 27.05 38.72
CA ARG A 841 -11.75 26.22 38.62
C ARG A 841 -12.04 24.71 38.70
N ALA A 842 -13.01 24.31 39.52
CA ALA A 842 -13.39 22.90 39.65
C ALA A 842 -14.00 22.34 38.36
N GLU A 843 -14.89 23.10 37.72
CA GLU A 843 -15.47 22.74 36.41
C GLU A 843 -14.40 22.74 35.33
N TYR A 844 -13.51 23.74 35.32
CA TYR A 844 -12.39 23.81 34.38
C TYR A 844 -11.51 22.58 34.48
N GLU A 845 -11.04 22.23 35.68
CA GLU A 845 -10.22 21.04 35.90
C GLU A 845 -10.97 19.76 35.49
N SER A 846 -12.30 19.71 35.69
CA SER A 846 -13.13 18.59 35.26
C SER A 846 -13.21 18.47 33.74
N VAL A 847 -13.38 19.59 33.02
CA VAL A 847 -13.40 19.63 31.56
C VAL A 847 -12.04 19.18 31.01
N ILE A 848 -10.95 19.76 31.50
CA ILE A 848 -9.61 19.40 31.04
C ILE A 848 -9.30 17.94 31.30
N ARG A 849 -9.64 17.40 32.49
CA ARG A 849 -9.45 15.96 32.76
C ARG A 849 -10.28 15.07 31.84
N LYS A 850 -11.48 15.50 31.45
CA LYS A 850 -12.31 14.76 30.49
C LYS A 850 -11.66 14.74 29.10
N LEU A 851 -11.25 15.90 28.59
CA LEU A 851 -10.60 15.99 27.28
C LEU A 851 -9.22 15.28 27.28
N ARG A 852 -8.49 15.34 28.39
CA ARG A 852 -7.23 14.63 28.57
C ARG A 852 -7.39 13.11 28.49
N ALA A 853 -8.53 12.54 28.88
CA ALA A 853 -8.69 11.11 29.09
C ALA A 853 -8.62 10.27 27.79
N THR A 854 -8.99 10.86 26.65
CA THR A 854 -9.16 10.15 25.38
C THR A 854 -8.39 10.78 24.22
N THR A 855 -7.54 11.76 24.48
CA THR A 855 -6.67 12.40 23.48
C THR A 855 -5.32 11.70 23.37
N GLY A 856 -4.76 11.65 22.15
CA GLY A 856 -3.36 11.26 21.93
C GLY A 856 -2.35 12.36 22.32
N LYS A 857 -2.82 13.58 22.60
CA LYS A 857 -1.98 14.79 22.75
C LYS A 857 -2.10 15.37 24.17
N VAL A 858 -1.42 14.73 25.11
CA VAL A 858 -1.62 14.94 26.56
C VAL A 858 -1.00 16.24 27.08
N ASP A 859 0.14 16.66 26.52
CA ASP A 859 0.95 17.78 27.03
C ASP A 859 0.20 19.12 27.08
N ARG A 860 -0.63 19.40 26.06
CA ARG A 860 -1.49 20.59 26.04
C ARG A 860 -2.45 20.63 27.22
N TRP A 861 -3.01 19.48 27.61
CA TRP A 861 -3.97 19.41 28.71
C TRP A 861 -3.27 19.49 30.07
N ASP A 862 -2.08 18.90 30.19
CA ASP A 862 -1.25 19.05 31.40
C ASP A 862 -0.86 20.52 31.60
N HIS A 863 -0.49 21.22 30.52
CA HIS A 863 -0.25 22.66 30.58
C HIS A 863 -1.48 23.42 31.11
N TYR A 864 -2.68 23.14 30.60
CA TYR A 864 -3.90 23.82 31.06
C TYR A 864 -4.28 23.47 32.51
N LEU A 865 -3.94 22.28 33.03
CA LEU A 865 -4.12 21.93 34.44
C LEU A 865 -3.14 22.68 35.36
N GLU A 866 -1.89 22.83 34.92
CA GLU A 866 -0.84 23.51 35.67
C GLU A 866 -1.00 25.03 35.66
N ASN A 867 -1.56 25.57 34.57
CA ASN A 867 -1.65 27.00 34.30
C ASN A 867 -3.12 27.46 34.18
N TYR A 868 -3.91 27.23 35.24
CA TYR A 868 -5.29 27.72 35.30
C TYR A 868 -5.35 29.25 35.14
N ASP A 869 -6.05 29.70 34.10
CA ASP A 869 -6.33 31.10 33.83
C ASP A 869 -7.85 31.36 33.80
N PRO A 870 -8.41 32.10 34.77
CA PRO A 870 -9.84 32.44 34.76
C PRO A 870 -10.23 33.41 33.64
N GLU A 871 -9.29 34.15 33.04
CA GLU A 871 -9.59 35.08 31.92
C GLU A 871 -9.86 34.33 30.61
N LEU A 872 -9.39 33.09 30.51
CA LEU A 872 -9.58 32.26 29.33
C LEU A 872 -11.07 31.96 29.07
N SER A 873 -11.84 31.63 30.12
CA SER A 873 -13.29 31.38 29.98
C SER A 873 -14.03 32.61 29.45
N GLU A 874 -13.64 33.82 29.87
CA GLU A 874 -14.23 35.05 29.36
C GLU A 874 -13.83 35.31 27.91
N THR A 875 -12.57 35.06 27.54
CA THR A 875 -12.10 35.12 26.14
C THR A 875 -12.92 34.21 25.22
N MET A 876 -13.22 32.99 25.67
CA MET A 876 -14.05 32.04 24.92
C MET A 876 -15.48 32.57 24.73
N LYS A 877 -16.10 33.08 25.80
CA LYS A 877 -17.46 33.67 25.76
C LYS A 877 -17.51 34.88 24.83
N GLU A 878 -16.56 35.80 24.93
CA GLU A 878 -16.47 36.99 24.08
C GLU A 878 -16.35 36.62 22.60
N ARG A 879 -15.51 35.62 22.27
CA ARG A 879 -15.37 35.16 20.89
C ARG A 879 -16.65 34.53 20.35
N ILE A 880 -17.36 33.72 21.14
CA ILE A 880 -18.67 33.20 20.75
C ILE A 880 -19.65 34.35 20.52
N ASP A 881 -19.71 35.33 21.42
CA ASP A 881 -20.61 36.47 21.31
C ASP A 881 -20.34 37.30 20.04
N VAL A 882 -19.07 37.43 19.63
CA VAL A 882 -18.69 38.04 18.35
C VAL A 882 -19.19 37.23 17.15
N ILE A 883 -19.08 35.90 17.18
CA ILE A 883 -19.57 35.05 16.10
C ILE A 883 -21.10 35.12 16.01
N ILE A 884 -21.82 35.05 17.13
CA ILE A 884 -23.28 35.24 17.18
C ILE A 884 -23.68 36.60 16.62
N ALA A 885 -22.97 37.67 17.01
CA ALA A 885 -23.22 39.01 16.50
C ALA A 885 -22.95 39.15 14.99
N SER A 886 -22.13 38.28 14.40
CA SER A 886 -21.90 38.24 12.95
C SER A 886 -23.00 37.53 12.16
N ILE A 887 -23.84 36.73 12.84
CA ILE A 887 -24.99 36.03 12.25
C ILE A 887 -26.25 36.91 12.30
N LYS A 888 -26.40 37.70 13.37
CA LYS A 888 -27.54 38.64 13.58
C LYS A 888 -27.40 39.90 12.74
#